data_AF-A0A960V683-F1
#
_entry.id   AF-A0A960V683-F1
#
_cell.length_a   1.000
_cell.length_b   1.000
_cell.length_c   1.000
_cell.angle_alpha   90.00
_cell.angle_beta   90.00
_cell.angle_gamma   90.00
#
_symmetry.space_group_name_H-M   'P 1'
#
loop_
_entity.id
_entity.type
_entity.pdbx_description
1 polymer ?
#
loop_
_entity_poly.entity_id
_entity_poly.type
_entity_poly.pdbx_seq_one_letter_code
_entity_poly.pdbx_strand_id
1 'polypeptide(L)'
;MHRVGMRRSINSRIVILISPLLLTVLFCFAPHLPARAVTPVQIALLDPYQLFDDETTVIGLRLNVFYGNNTELYGLDLGLANIVEDQSGGIAAGALNISDTHAGLQLGLGNGSDDLFGLQLGVVNYADDLYGWQMGAINIVSDDTRMPMMGILVNFSDDAWSGQYSIGFNQADNASLQISGILNNVDDKAWLQLSGGINFSDDSLLQLAGLFNAGEHAPLQLALGASGSDSSIVQLSGLGNYADNSYMQISGLFNGAEQTRGQIALLVNHSDQSYIQIAAALNENNKATLQLSALANYSETTHVQIAAAANAADSASLQLAAMNMAADSGCQIGLLNLAERSQFCQTGLVNRSKNQQGLNLGLVNDAAVLNGTQLGLINIARNARWPVTLIFNQADGQAPDELVSGFWHMETSPLQVALYAPGQLFTKDTTVAGLRLGLIYSNNDRVRGLDLGLFNQSRDSLSLAASLINYTQQSTSGLQLGLINANEGPASGVQLSLLGTANRNQLDGLSVSPVAWTDQDVNGFQLGLFVNKSERHLWPQFGGFNVSSDTSAQIGWLGNMHLTRDSSPPDAATDESTVDAVSEPDWKVPAPQLAGLGNYSAGDSLLQLSGGFNMTESRVSTIQAGALFNASEYAPIQLAGLGNVASDESRIQIAGLTNLVTADLRHAPLSRGRDPWIQLAAFYNLSENTWLQAAAFNMEGGRNYLQLGALNYAAHASAQLAAINISLQSQGVQFGFVNVNLGAHD
;
A
#
# COMPACT_ATOMS: atom_id res chain seq x y z
N MET A 1 -1.69 41.60 -25.24
CA MET A 1 -1.02 42.49 -26.23
C MET A 1 0.26 41.82 -26.71
N HIS A 2 0.21 41.11 -27.83
CA HIS A 2 1.20 41.10 -28.91
C HIS A 2 0.69 40.10 -29.97
N ARG A 3 0.06 40.62 -31.04
CA ARG A 3 -0.21 39.87 -32.27
C ARG A 3 1.11 39.66 -32.99
N VAL A 4 1.48 38.41 -33.25
CA VAL A 4 2.52 38.07 -34.23
C VAL A 4 1.87 37.14 -35.25
N GLY A 5 1.55 37.69 -36.41
CA GLY A 5 1.09 36.91 -37.56
C GLY A 5 2.25 36.09 -38.13
N MET A 6 2.04 34.78 -38.29
CA MET A 6 2.99 33.87 -38.92
C MET A 6 2.35 33.25 -40.16
N ARG A 7 2.71 33.78 -41.34
CA ARG A 7 2.51 33.11 -42.63
C ARG A 7 3.45 31.90 -42.70
N ARG A 8 2.92 30.68 -42.80
CA ARG A 8 3.70 29.47 -43.09
C ARG A 8 3.44 28.99 -44.52
N SER A 9 4.51 28.90 -45.29
CA SER A 9 4.55 28.28 -46.62
C SER A 9 4.98 26.82 -46.45
N ILE A 10 4.11 25.88 -46.84
CA ILE A 10 4.46 24.46 -46.94
C ILE A 10 4.66 24.12 -48.41
N ASN A 11 5.90 23.78 -48.77
CA ASN A 11 6.26 23.20 -50.06
C ASN A 11 6.34 21.67 -49.91
N SER A 12 5.39 20.94 -50.49
CA SER A 12 5.51 19.48 -50.68
C SER A 12 4.96 19.10 -52.07
N ARG A 13 5.85 18.61 -52.93
CA ARG A 13 5.52 18.09 -54.26
C ARG A 13 5.04 16.66 -54.13
N ILE A 14 3.74 16.42 -54.33
CA ILE A 14 3.17 15.09 -54.58
C ILE A 14 2.66 15.07 -56.03
N VAL A 15 3.26 14.20 -56.85
CA VAL A 15 2.83 13.95 -58.23
C VAL A 15 1.88 12.76 -58.20
N ILE A 16 0.59 13.01 -58.43
CA ILE A 16 -0.41 11.97 -58.71
C ILE A 16 -1.01 12.27 -60.09
N LEU A 17 -0.92 11.29 -60.99
CA LEU A 17 -1.51 11.33 -62.32
C LEU A 17 -3.05 11.27 -62.20
N ILE A 18 -3.68 12.43 -62.35
CA ILE A 18 -5.11 12.56 -62.66
C ILE A 18 -5.20 13.16 -64.07
N SER A 19 -6.19 12.70 -64.85
CA SER A 19 -6.42 13.11 -66.25
C SER A 19 -6.22 14.62 -66.47
N PRO A 20 -5.36 15.03 -67.43
CA PRO A 20 -5.06 16.44 -67.68
C PRO A 20 -6.28 17.25 -68.11
N LEU A 21 -7.37 16.61 -68.55
CA LEU A 21 -8.60 17.28 -68.97
C LEU A 21 -9.37 17.93 -67.80
N LEU A 22 -9.34 17.35 -66.60
CA LEU A 22 -10.04 17.88 -65.42
C LEU A 22 -9.24 19.03 -64.78
N LEU A 23 -7.92 18.88 -64.72
CA LEU A 23 -7.00 19.89 -64.18
C LEU A 23 -6.95 21.15 -65.06
N THR A 24 -7.00 20.99 -66.39
CA THR A 24 -6.93 22.12 -67.35
C THR A 24 -8.23 22.92 -67.41
N VAL A 25 -9.38 22.29 -67.12
CA VAL A 25 -10.68 23.01 -67.02
C VAL A 25 -10.78 23.82 -65.71
N LEU A 26 -10.16 23.34 -64.62
CA LEU A 26 -10.06 24.06 -63.34
C LEU A 26 -8.99 25.18 -63.36
N PHE A 27 -7.87 24.98 -64.05
CA PHE A 27 -6.76 25.97 -64.12
C PHE A 27 -7.04 27.17 -65.05
N CYS A 28 -7.97 27.05 -66.00
CA CYS A 28 -8.21 28.12 -66.99
C CYS A 28 -9.29 29.14 -66.57
N PHE A 29 -9.96 28.98 -65.42
CA PHE A 29 -11.11 29.81 -65.03
C PHE A 29 -11.08 30.37 -63.60
N ALA A 30 -9.94 30.40 -62.91
CA ALA A 30 -9.83 31.04 -61.59
C ALA A 30 -9.08 32.40 -61.63
N PRO A 31 -9.59 33.47 -62.26
CA PRO A 31 -9.43 34.78 -61.67
C PRO A 31 -10.43 34.88 -60.51
N HIS A 32 -9.95 35.20 -59.31
CA HIS A 32 -10.78 35.50 -58.12
C HIS A 32 -12.07 36.23 -58.53
N LEU A 33 -13.23 35.56 -58.41
CA LEU A 33 -14.50 36.26 -58.56
C LEU A 33 -14.54 37.31 -57.44
N PRO A 34 -14.87 38.58 -57.73
CA PRO A 34 -14.76 39.66 -56.75
C PRO A 34 -15.61 39.34 -55.51
N ALA A 35 -15.05 39.65 -54.34
CA ALA A 35 -15.62 39.48 -53.00
C ALA A 35 -17.14 39.67 -53.03
N ARG A 36 -17.86 38.55 -52.92
CA ARG A 36 -19.29 38.55 -52.70
C ARG A 36 -19.43 38.21 -51.22
N ALA A 37 -20.03 39.11 -50.44
CA ALA A 37 -20.14 38.92 -48.98
C ALA A 37 -20.74 37.55 -48.60
N VAL A 38 -21.53 36.93 -49.48
CA VAL A 38 -22.09 35.59 -49.29
C VAL A 38 -22.10 34.80 -50.60
N THR A 39 -21.75 33.51 -50.54
CA THR A 39 -21.92 32.53 -51.62
C THR A 39 -22.67 31.28 -51.15
N PRO A 40 -23.55 30.67 -51.98
CA PRO A 40 -24.21 29.41 -51.61
C PRO A 40 -23.34 28.16 -51.84
N VAL A 41 -22.27 28.27 -52.64
CA VAL A 41 -21.39 27.14 -52.99
C VAL A 41 -19.94 27.61 -53.05
N GLN A 42 -19.03 26.83 -52.46
CA GLN A 42 -17.58 27.02 -52.48
C GLN A 42 -16.90 25.71 -52.88
N ILE A 43 -15.88 25.78 -53.75
CA ILE A 43 -15.03 24.63 -54.09
C ILE A 43 -13.58 25.08 -53.90
N ALA A 44 -12.84 24.35 -53.07
CA ALA A 44 -11.43 24.62 -52.80
C ALA A 44 -10.58 23.41 -53.19
N LEU A 45 -9.48 23.67 -53.89
CA LEU A 45 -8.44 22.66 -54.11
C LEU A 45 -7.48 22.67 -52.92
N LEU A 46 -6.85 23.81 -52.68
CA LEU A 46 -5.98 24.16 -51.54
C LEU A 46 -5.90 25.70 -51.48
N ASP A 47 -5.99 26.36 -50.32
CA ASP A 47 -5.82 27.83 -50.24
C ASP A 47 -4.45 28.26 -50.81
N PRO A 48 -4.37 29.28 -51.69
CA PRO A 48 -5.43 30.21 -52.13
C PRO A 48 -6.17 29.82 -53.42
N TYR A 49 -6.03 28.59 -53.90
CA TYR A 49 -6.71 28.05 -55.08
C TYR A 49 -8.13 27.57 -54.74
N GLN A 50 -9.02 28.54 -54.53
CA GLN A 50 -10.45 28.35 -54.25
C GLN A 50 -11.32 29.28 -55.11
N LEU A 51 -12.60 28.93 -55.27
CA LEU A 51 -13.54 29.63 -56.17
C LEU A 51 -13.80 31.09 -55.75
N PHE A 52 -14.01 31.31 -54.45
CA PHE A 52 -14.15 32.62 -53.79
C PHE A 52 -13.06 32.79 -52.73
N ASP A 53 -12.71 34.03 -52.38
CA ASP A 53 -11.72 34.34 -51.34
C ASP A 53 -12.11 33.79 -49.95
N ASP A 54 -11.13 33.73 -49.05
CA ASP A 54 -11.30 33.29 -47.66
C ASP A 54 -12.23 34.23 -46.87
N GLU A 55 -12.22 35.53 -47.18
CA GLU A 55 -13.13 36.52 -46.60
C GLU A 55 -14.62 36.32 -46.99
N THR A 56 -14.94 35.49 -47.99
CA THR A 56 -16.32 35.22 -48.40
C THR A 56 -17.03 34.25 -47.43
N THR A 57 -18.17 34.66 -46.87
CA THR A 57 -19.06 33.78 -46.09
C THR A 57 -19.76 32.75 -46.99
N VAL A 58 -19.75 31.48 -46.59
CA VAL A 58 -20.44 30.40 -47.31
C VAL A 58 -21.74 30.03 -46.61
N ILE A 59 -22.90 30.17 -47.28
CA ILE A 59 -24.20 29.71 -46.77
C ILE A 59 -24.76 28.63 -47.70
N GLY A 60 -24.37 27.38 -47.48
CA GLY A 60 -24.78 26.25 -48.30
C GLY A 60 -23.78 25.10 -48.29
N LEU A 61 -23.01 24.93 -49.37
CA LEU A 61 -22.10 23.80 -49.55
C LEU A 61 -20.66 24.25 -49.80
N ARG A 62 -19.71 23.75 -49.01
CA ARG A 62 -18.28 23.81 -49.31
C ARG A 62 -17.72 22.41 -49.59
N LEU A 63 -17.00 22.27 -50.70
CA LEU A 63 -16.31 21.04 -51.09
C LEU A 63 -14.79 21.30 -51.17
N ASN A 64 -14.02 20.73 -50.26
CA ASN A 64 -12.57 20.86 -50.19
C ASN A 64 -11.91 19.55 -50.67
N VAL A 65 -11.13 19.63 -51.75
CA VAL A 65 -10.40 18.47 -52.28
C VAL A 65 -9.22 18.12 -51.38
N PHE A 66 -8.36 19.09 -51.04
CA PHE A 66 -7.31 18.93 -50.03
C PHE A 66 -7.58 19.77 -48.79
N TYR A 67 -7.79 21.07 -48.96
CA TYR A 67 -8.03 22.00 -47.87
C TYR A 67 -8.75 23.26 -48.38
N GLY A 68 -9.66 23.82 -47.58
CA GLY A 68 -10.25 25.14 -47.83
C GLY A 68 -10.28 26.00 -46.57
N ASN A 69 -10.20 27.32 -46.75
CA ASN A 69 -10.24 28.32 -45.68
C ASN A 69 -11.31 29.38 -45.97
N ASN A 70 -12.17 29.66 -44.99
CA ASN A 70 -13.15 30.74 -45.07
C ASN A 70 -13.37 31.34 -43.67
N THR A 71 -13.69 32.62 -43.56
CA THR A 71 -13.97 33.26 -42.28
C THR A 71 -15.23 32.68 -41.63
N GLU A 72 -16.30 32.49 -42.40
CA GLU A 72 -17.59 31.99 -41.90
C GLU A 72 -18.20 30.94 -42.84
N LEU A 73 -18.82 29.91 -42.25
CA LEU A 73 -19.55 28.89 -43.00
C LEU A 73 -20.81 28.42 -42.26
N TYR A 74 -21.94 28.43 -42.94
CA TYR A 74 -23.20 27.88 -42.46
C TYR A 74 -23.78 26.88 -43.47
N GLY A 75 -23.75 25.58 -43.15
CA GLY A 75 -24.29 24.53 -44.01
C GLY A 75 -23.52 23.22 -43.94
N LEU A 76 -23.11 22.71 -45.11
CA LEU A 76 -22.38 21.45 -45.26
C LEU A 76 -20.94 21.74 -45.71
N ASP A 77 -19.97 21.32 -44.91
CA ASP A 77 -18.55 21.48 -45.18
C ASP A 77 -17.90 20.10 -45.33
N LEU A 78 -17.58 19.71 -46.56
CA LEU A 78 -17.05 18.38 -46.86
C LEU A 78 -15.65 18.48 -47.43
N GLY A 79 -14.71 17.70 -46.91
CA GLY A 79 -13.39 17.61 -47.53
C GLY A 79 -12.34 16.85 -46.74
N LEU A 80 -11.08 16.92 -47.16
CA LEU A 80 -9.98 16.36 -46.37
C LEU A 80 -9.67 17.22 -45.14
N ALA A 81 -9.48 18.54 -45.32
CA ALA A 81 -9.33 19.48 -44.22
C ALA A 81 -10.25 20.69 -44.40
N ASN A 82 -11.02 20.97 -43.36
CA ASN A 82 -12.04 22.00 -43.30
C ASN A 82 -11.61 23.03 -42.25
N ILE A 83 -11.23 24.23 -42.68
CA ILE A 83 -10.81 25.32 -41.77
C ILE A 83 -11.79 26.48 -41.90
N VAL A 84 -12.31 26.95 -40.76
CA VAL A 84 -13.17 28.14 -40.67
C VAL A 84 -12.59 29.07 -39.61
N GLU A 85 -12.27 30.31 -39.94
CA GLU A 85 -11.50 31.16 -39.00
C GLU A 85 -12.30 31.70 -37.82
N ASP A 86 -13.62 31.85 -37.97
CA ASP A 86 -14.50 32.46 -36.95
C ASP A 86 -15.69 31.52 -36.67
N GLN A 87 -16.78 31.63 -37.44
CA GLN A 87 -18.02 30.89 -37.14
C GLN A 87 -18.34 29.80 -38.16
N SER A 88 -18.48 28.59 -37.67
CA SER A 88 -18.98 27.44 -38.41
C SER A 88 -20.31 26.96 -37.85
N GLY A 89 -21.29 26.70 -38.70
CA GLY A 89 -22.59 26.14 -38.32
C GLY A 89 -23.05 25.05 -39.27
N GLY A 90 -23.58 23.94 -38.76
CA GLY A 90 -24.15 22.86 -39.55
C GLY A 90 -23.37 21.55 -39.44
N ILE A 91 -22.90 20.98 -40.55
CA ILE A 91 -22.18 19.70 -40.56
C ILE A 91 -20.82 19.91 -41.21
N ALA A 92 -19.75 19.74 -40.43
CA ALA A 92 -18.38 19.64 -40.93
C ALA A 92 -17.96 18.17 -40.95
N ALA A 93 -17.74 17.62 -42.14
CA ALA A 93 -17.30 16.25 -42.31
C ALA A 93 -16.00 16.22 -43.13
N GLY A 94 -14.92 15.81 -42.48
CA GLY A 94 -13.61 15.73 -43.11
C GLY A 94 -12.59 15.00 -42.26
N ALA A 95 -11.39 14.76 -42.79
CA ALA A 95 -10.34 14.14 -41.97
C ALA A 95 -9.94 15.09 -40.81
N LEU A 96 -9.91 16.40 -41.07
CA LEU A 96 -9.69 17.45 -40.08
C LEU A 96 -10.77 18.52 -40.18
N ASN A 97 -11.37 18.91 -39.06
CA ASN A 97 -12.30 20.04 -38.95
C ASN A 97 -11.80 20.99 -37.87
N ILE A 98 -11.55 22.26 -38.23
CA ILE A 98 -11.05 23.29 -37.32
C ILE A 98 -11.91 24.54 -37.48
N SER A 99 -12.39 25.09 -36.38
CA SER A 99 -13.11 26.37 -36.36
C SER A 99 -13.02 27.05 -35.00
N ASP A 100 -12.98 28.38 -34.90
CA ASP A 100 -13.02 29.08 -33.60
C ASP A 100 -14.32 28.71 -32.85
N THR A 101 -15.50 29.03 -33.41
CA THR A 101 -16.79 28.56 -32.88
C THR A 101 -17.47 27.57 -33.83
N HIS A 102 -17.93 26.42 -33.33
CA HIS A 102 -18.76 25.49 -34.09
C HIS A 102 -20.13 25.22 -33.45
N ALA A 103 -21.20 25.47 -34.20
CA ALA A 103 -22.56 25.07 -33.83
C ALA A 103 -23.08 23.96 -34.75
N GLY A 104 -23.01 22.70 -34.31
CA GLY A 104 -23.47 21.58 -35.12
C GLY A 104 -22.71 20.26 -34.94
N LEU A 105 -22.47 19.54 -36.03
CA LEU A 105 -21.82 18.24 -36.05
C LEU A 105 -20.44 18.34 -36.70
N GLN A 106 -19.39 17.94 -35.98
CA GLN A 106 -18.06 17.72 -36.53
C GLN A 106 -17.77 16.22 -36.58
N LEU A 107 -17.51 15.69 -37.78
CA LEU A 107 -17.23 14.28 -38.04
C LEU A 107 -15.85 14.17 -38.70
N GLY A 108 -14.90 13.51 -38.05
CA GLY A 108 -13.56 13.42 -38.63
C GLY A 108 -12.55 12.57 -37.86
N LEU A 109 -11.30 12.58 -38.31
CA LEU A 109 -10.21 11.99 -37.53
C LEU A 109 -9.77 12.95 -36.44
N GLY A 110 -9.71 14.25 -36.76
CA GLY A 110 -9.46 15.34 -35.81
C GLY A 110 -10.55 16.41 -35.91
N ASN A 111 -11.09 16.81 -34.77
CA ASN A 111 -12.02 17.94 -34.67
C ASN A 111 -11.48 18.92 -33.61
N GLY A 112 -11.49 20.21 -33.92
CA GLY A 112 -11.01 21.27 -33.02
C GLY A 112 -11.88 22.51 -33.09
N SER A 113 -12.29 23.02 -31.94
CA SER A 113 -12.91 24.34 -31.86
C SER A 113 -12.82 24.96 -30.49
N ASP A 114 -12.51 26.25 -30.38
CA ASP A 114 -12.47 26.97 -29.10
C ASP A 114 -13.82 26.81 -28.40
N ASP A 115 -14.93 27.16 -29.06
CA ASP A 115 -16.30 26.97 -28.56
C ASP A 115 -17.07 25.89 -29.35
N LEU A 116 -17.46 24.79 -28.71
CA LEU A 116 -18.34 23.76 -29.32
C LEU A 116 -19.77 23.79 -28.76
N PHE A 117 -20.74 24.12 -29.63
CA PHE A 117 -22.17 23.94 -29.38
C PHE A 117 -22.72 22.79 -30.25
N GLY A 118 -22.48 21.53 -29.86
CA GLY A 118 -22.96 20.41 -30.65
C GLY A 118 -22.34 19.05 -30.35
N LEU A 119 -21.94 18.31 -31.38
CA LEU A 119 -21.37 16.97 -31.26
C LEU A 119 -20.09 16.86 -32.09
N GLN A 120 -19.01 16.46 -31.43
CA GLN A 120 -17.74 16.07 -32.05
C GLN A 120 -17.60 14.55 -32.01
N LEU A 121 -17.54 13.92 -33.18
CA LEU A 121 -17.22 12.51 -33.34
C LEU A 121 -15.89 12.39 -34.08
N GLY A 122 -14.87 11.86 -33.43
CA GLY A 122 -13.60 11.65 -34.07
C GLY A 122 -12.60 10.81 -33.30
N VAL A 123 -11.40 10.66 -33.85
CA VAL A 123 -10.32 9.96 -33.12
C VAL A 123 -9.77 10.87 -32.03
N VAL A 124 -9.51 12.13 -32.39
CA VAL A 124 -9.08 13.20 -31.49
C VAL A 124 -10.08 14.34 -31.57
N ASN A 125 -10.58 14.78 -30.42
CA ASN A 125 -11.44 15.94 -30.29
C ASN A 125 -10.80 16.94 -29.33
N TYR A 126 -10.83 18.22 -29.71
CA TYR A 126 -10.32 19.34 -28.92
C TYR A 126 -11.38 20.44 -28.83
N ALA A 127 -11.55 21.01 -27.64
CA ALA A 127 -12.20 22.30 -27.47
C ALA A 127 -11.60 23.10 -26.31
N ASP A 128 -11.86 24.40 -26.24
CA ASP A 128 -11.62 25.17 -25.01
C ASP A 128 -12.85 25.04 -24.11
N ASP A 129 -14.05 25.35 -24.65
CA ASP A 129 -15.34 25.22 -23.98
C ASP A 129 -16.27 24.23 -24.70
N LEU A 130 -16.83 23.28 -23.96
CA LEU A 130 -17.70 22.22 -24.47
C LEU A 130 -19.15 22.35 -23.98
N TYR A 131 -20.01 22.91 -24.83
CA TYR A 131 -21.48 22.93 -24.69
C TYR A 131 -22.13 21.81 -25.51
N GLY A 132 -21.52 20.63 -25.50
CA GLY A 132 -21.83 19.56 -26.43
C GLY A 132 -21.25 18.19 -26.06
N TRP A 133 -21.46 17.19 -26.91
CA TRP A 133 -20.92 15.86 -26.69
C TRP A 133 -19.60 15.71 -27.44
N GLN A 134 -18.59 15.14 -26.77
CA GLN A 134 -17.38 14.67 -27.42
C GLN A 134 -17.32 13.15 -27.30
N MET A 135 -17.16 12.48 -28.44
CA MET A 135 -16.93 11.04 -28.47
C MET A 135 -15.73 10.73 -29.35
N GLY A 136 -14.74 10.05 -28.77
CA GLY A 136 -13.53 9.73 -29.49
C GLY A 136 -12.58 8.81 -28.76
N ALA A 137 -11.41 8.59 -29.35
CA ALA A 137 -10.36 7.91 -28.63
C ALA A 137 -9.83 8.86 -27.55
N ILE A 138 -9.42 10.07 -27.95
CA ILE A 138 -8.87 11.11 -27.10
C ILE A 138 -9.79 12.33 -27.16
N ASN A 139 -10.26 12.79 -26.00
CA ASN A 139 -11.04 14.02 -25.86
C ASN A 139 -10.30 14.98 -24.92
N ILE A 140 -10.12 16.21 -25.35
CA ILE A 140 -9.43 17.26 -24.60
C ILE A 140 -10.34 18.48 -24.61
N VAL A 141 -10.63 19.00 -23.42
CA VAL A 141 -11.27 20.29 -23.21
C VAL A 141 -10.35 21.10 -22.32
N SER A 142 -9.96 22.33 -22.70
CA SER A 142 -9.01 23.10 -21.89
C SER A 142 -9.67 23.76 -20.67
N ASP A 143 -10.96 24.12 -20.76
CA ASP A 143 -11.71 24.80 -19.70
C ASP A 143 -12.95 23.98 -19.29
N ASP A 144 -14.16 24.45 -19.64
CA ASP A 144 -15.43 24.01 -19.07
C ASP A 144 -16.10 22.93 -19.94
N THR A 145 -16.33 21.76 -19.35
CA THR A 145 -17.11 20.66 -19.95
C THR A 145 -18.51 20.61 -19.35
N ARG A 146 -19.48 21.26 -20.02
CA ARG A 146 -20.87 21.31 -19.55
C ARG A 146 -21.65 20.04 -19.85
N MET A 147 -21.21 19.26 -20.83
CA MET A 147 -21.87 18.05 -21.32
C MET A 147 -20.88 16.87 -21.36
N PRO A 148 -21.34 15.60 -21.41
CA PRO A 148 -20.45 14.45 -21.22
C PRO A 148 -19.34 14.27 -22.27
N MET A 149 -18.17 13.83 -21.79
CA MET A 149 -17.10 13.29 -22.64
C MET A 149 -17.09 11.76 -22.61
N MET A 150 -17.02 11.13 -23.79
CA MET A 150 -16.96 9.68 -23.96
C MET A 150 -15.68 9.29 -24.70
N GLY A 151 -14.70 8.81 -23.95
CA GLY A 151 -13.38 8.43 -24.44
C GLY A 151 -13.26 6.91 -24.55
N ILE A 152 -12.56 6.40 -25.55
CA ILE A 152 -12.04 5.03 -25.46
C ILE A 152 -10.81 5.04 -24.54
N LEU A 153 -10.00 6.08 -24.68
CA LEU A 153 -8.66 6.15 -24.15
C LEU A 153 -8.50 7.13 -23.02
N VAL A 154 -8.71 8.40 -23.31
CA VAL A 154 -8.41 9.50 -22.40
C VAL A 154 -9.47 10.57 -22.57
N ASN A 155 -9.99 11.05 -21.45
CA ASN A 155 -10.68 12.32 -21.35
C ASN A 155 -9.88 13.24 -20.43
N PHE A 156 -9.63 14.47 -20.86
CA PHE A 156 -8.99 15.53 -20.09
C PHE A 156 -9.86 16.78 -20.10
N SER A 157 -10.07 17.39 -18.93
CA SER A 157 -10.74 18.69 -18.80
C SER A 157 -10.49 19.31 -17.44
N ASP A 158 -10.42 20.64 -17.33
CA ASP A 158 -10.39 21.30 -16.03
C ASP A 158 -11.71 21.02 -15.25
N ASP A 159 -12.86 21.40 -15.81
CA ASP A 159 -14.17 21.25 -15.15
C ASP A 159 -15.15 20.31 -15.88
N ALA A 160 -15.30 19.07 -15.41
CA ALA A 160 -16.21 18.06 -15.96
C ALA A 160 -17.59 18.01 -15.27
N TRP A 161 -18.43 19.02 -15.50
CA TRP A 161 -19.74 19.16 -14.85
C TRP A 161 -20.69 17.97 -15.06
N SER A 162 -20.75 17.43 -16.28
CA SER A 162 -21.61 16.29 -16.63
C SER A 162 -20.89 14.93 -16.59
N GLY A 163 -19.61 14.95 -16.23
CA GLY A 163 -18.77 13.77 -16.03
C GLY A 163 -18.06 13.25 -17.28
N GLN A 164 -17.13 12.34 -17.02
CA GLN A 164 -16.24 11.71 -18.01
C GLN A 164 -16.42 10.19 -17.97
N TYR A 165 -16.47 9.58 -19.16
CA TYR A 165 -16.68 8.14 -19.31
C TYR A 165 -15.61 7.60 -20.23
N SER A 166 -14.81 6.64 -19.75
CA SER A 166 -13.77 6.03 -20.56
C SER A 166 -13.55 4.55 -20.28
N ILE A 167 -12.86 3.87 -21.20
CA ILE A 167 -12.29 2.54 -20.91
C ILE A 167 -10.87 2.72 -20.32
N GLY A 168 -10.14 3.75 -20.74
CA GLY A 168 -8.82 4.08 -20.20
C GLY A 168 -8.86 4.99 -18.97
N PHE A 169 -8.58 6.27 -19.19
CA PHE A 169 -8.25 7.28 -18.18
C PHE A 169 -9.22 8.45 -18.24
N ASN A 170 -9.52 8.99 -17.08
CA ASN A 170 -10.20 10.26 -16.91
C ASN A 170 -9.33 11.13 -16.00
N GLN A 171 -9.00 12.34 -16.45
CA GLN A 171 -8.29 13.35 -15.67
C GLN A 171 -9.13 14.63 -15.66
N ALA A 172 -9.30 15.23 -14.48
CA ALA A 172 -9.86 16.55 -14.34
C ALA A 172 -9.39 17.29 -13.09
N ASP A 173 -9.64 18.60 -13.00
CA ASP A 173 -9.50 19.34 -11.74
C ASP A 173 -10.76 19.15 -10.90
N ASN A 174 -11.93 19.25 -11.52
CA ASN A 174 -13.22 18.94 -10.92
C ASN A 174 -14.05 18.03 -11.81
N ALA A 175 -14.78 17.09 -11.20
CA ALA A 175 -15.74 16.26 -11.94
C ALA A 175 -16.95 15.89 -11.09
N SER A 176 -18.15 15.95 -11.66
CA SER A 176 -19.31 15.37 -10.97
C SER A 176 -19.22 13.84 -10.95
N LEU A 177 -18.81 13.22 -12.06
CA LEU A 177 -18.78 11.76 -12.21
C LEU A 177 -17.63 11.36 -13.12
N GLN A 178 -16.84 10.38 -12.69
CA GLN A 178 -15.89 9.70 -13.56
C GLN A 178 -16.12 8.18 -13.54
N ILE A 179 -16.20 7.60 -14.74
CA ILE A 179 -16.27 6.15 -14.94
C ILE A 179 -15.14 5.75 -15.87
N SER A 180 -14.24 4.88 -15.42
CA SER A 180 -13.12 4.38 -16.22
C SER A 180 -12.97 2.86 -16.13
N GLY A 181 -12.33 2.26 -17.14
CA GLY A 181 -11.87 0.88 -17.03
C GLY A 181 -10.58 0.77 -16.23
N ILE A 182 -9.68 1.78 -16.31
CA ILE A 182 -8.44 1.79 -15.52
C ILE A 182 -8.44 2.84 -14.43
N LEU A 183 -8.46 4.13 -14.77
CA LEU A 183 -8.06 5.16 -13.81
C LEU A 183 -8.94 6.40 -13.92
N ASN A 184 -9.37 6.85 -12.75
CA ASN A 184 -9.98 8.16 -12.53
C ASN A 184 -9.04 8.97 -11.64
N ASN A 185 -8.72 10.19 -12.05
CA ASN A 185 -7.98 11.15 -11.25
C ASN A 185 -8.69 12.49 -11.31
N VAL A 186 -8.90 13.08 -10.13
CA VAL A 186 -9.49 14.41 -9.98
C VAL A 186 -8.69 15.18 -8.95
N ASP A 187 -8.11 16.30 -9.32
CA ASP A 187 -7.18 17.00 -8.43
C ASP A 187 -7.92 17.63 -7.22
N ASP A 188 -9.08 18.27 -7.39
CA ASP A 188 -9.85 18.89 -6.28
C ASP A 188 -11.08 18.04 -5.90
N LYS A 189 -12.19 18.09 -6.68
CA LYS A 189 -13.48 17.51 -6.25
C LYS A 189 -14.12 16.56 -7.25
N ALA A 190 -14.37 15.34 -6.79
CA ALA A 190 -15.15 14.32 -7.51
C ALA A 190 -16.41 13.89 -6.73
N TRP A 191 -17.64 13.98 -7.24
CA TRP A 191 -18.76 13.39 -6.47
C TRP A 191 -18.70 11.86 -6.46
N LEU A 192 -18.52 11.24 -7.63
CA LEU A 192 -18.50 9.78 -7.77
C LEU A 192 -17.38 9.34 -8.72
N GLN A 193 -16.55 8.39 -8.27
CA GLN A 193 -15.56 7.72 -9.09
C GLN A 193 -15.81 6.21 -9.13
N LEU A 194 -15.87 5.64 -10.34
CA LEU A 194 -15.96 4.21 -10.57
C LEU A 194 -14.86 3.78 -11.54
N SER A 195 -13.96 2.91 -11.10
CA SER A 195 -12.89 2.37 -11.94
C SER A 195 -12.77 0.85 -11.83
N GLY A 196 -12.44 0.19 -12.94
CA GLY A 196 -11.94 -1.18 -12.90
C GLY A 196 -10.53 -1.28 -12.29
N GLY A 197 -9.82 -0.15 -12.22
CA GLY A 197 -8.47 -0.05 -11.67
C GLY A 197 -8.40 0.79 -10.40
N ILE A 198 -8.06 2.08 -10.55
CA ILE A 198 -7.65 2.98 -9.48
C ILE A 198 -8.47 4.27 -9.52
N ASN A 199 -8.82 4.82 -8.35
CA ASN A 199 -9.38 6.17 -8.21
C ASN A 199 -8.47 7.03 -7.32
N PHE A 200 -8.26 8.27 -7.72
CA PHE A 200 -7.53 9.30 -6.96
C PHE A 200 -8.37 10.58 -6.89
N SER A 201 -8.47 11.21 -5.72
CA SER A 201 -8.88 12.62 -5.60
C SER A 201 -8.64 13.20 -4.22
N ASP A 202 -8.49 14.51 -4.10
CA ASP A 202 -8.49 15.17 -2.79
C ASP A 202 -9.84 14.98 -2.08
N ASP A 203 -10.93 15.47 -2.68
CA ASP A 203 -12.29 15.30 -2.16
C ASP A 203 -13.13 14.38 -3.04
N SER A 204 -13.72 13.33 -2.47
CA SER A 204 -14.79 12.61 -3.15
C SER A 204 -15.87 12.03 -2.26
N LEU A 205 -17.14 11.98 -2.73
CA LEU A 205 -18.20 11.39 -1.90
C LEU A 205 -18.14 9.86 -1.88
N LEU A 206 -17.82 9.25 -3.03
CA LEU A 206 -17.77 7.80 -3.20
C LEU A 206 -16.72 7.39 -4.24
N GLN A 207 -15.82 6.49 -3.84
CA GLN A 207 -14.87 5.82 -4.75
C GLN A 207 -15.10 4.31 -4.76
N LEU A 208 -15.26 3.75 -5.97
CA LEU A 208 -15.39 2.33 -6.22
C LEU A 208 -14.29 1.89 -7.18
N ALA A 209 -13.36 1.05 -6.72
CA ALA A 209 -12.23 0.60 -7.51
C ALA A 209 -12.16 -0.92 -7.57
N GLY A 210 -11.72 -1.44 -8.71
CA GLY A 210 -11.28 -2.83 -8.77
C GLY A 210 -10.03 -3.06 -7.93
N LEU A 211 -9.14 -2.07 -7.80
CA LEU A 211 -7.82 -2.24 -7.19
C LEU A 211 -7.61 -1.31 -6.00
N PHE A 212 -7.52 0.01 -6.25
CA PHE A 212 -7.12 0.95 -5.22
C PHE A 212 -7.95 2.23 -5.24
N ASN A 213 -8.27 2.72 -4.06
CA ASN A 213 -8.79 4.07 -3.86
C ASN A 213 -7.77 4.84 -3.02
N ALA A 214 -7.52 6.09 -3.39
CA ALA A 214 -6.77 7.01 -2.56
C ALA A 214 -7.34 8.43 -2.64
N GLY A 215 -7.27 9.16 -1.52
CA GLY A 215 -7.69 10.54 -1.48
C GLY A 215 -7.58 11.16 -0.09
N GLU A 216 -7.71 12.48 0.03
CA GLU A 216 -7.66 13.12 1.35
C GLU A 216 -8.98 12.87 2.09
N HIS A 217 -10.12 13.11 1.46
CA HIS A 217 -11.45 13.09 2.08
C HIS A 217 -12.42 12.28 1.21
N ALA A 218 -12.57 11.01 1.59
CA ALA A 218 -13.43 10.08 0.86
C ALA A 218 -14.32 9.31 1.85
N PRO A 219 -15.55 9.82 2.14
CA PRO A 219 -16.47 9.22 3.11
C PRO A 219 -16.76 7.75 2.83
N LEU A 220 -16.83 7.33 1.56
CA LEU A 220 -17.11 5.95 1.19
C LEU A 220 -16.09 5.44 0.17
N GLN A 221 -15.36 4.39 0.50
CA GLN A 221 -14.42 3.72 -0.39
C GLN A 221 -14.64 2.22 -0.41
N LEU A 222 -14.75 1.63 -1.60
CA LEU A 222 -14.77 0.19 -1.78
C LEU A 222 -13.73 -0.22 -2.81
N ALA A 223 -12.87 -1.17 -2.46
CA ALA A 223 -11.82 -1.69 -3.33
C ALA A 223 -11.67 -3.22 -3.19
N LEU A 224 -11.30 -3.96 -4.25
CA LEU A 224 -10.87 -5.36 -4.04
C LEU A 224 -9.42 -5.45 -3.54
N GLY A 225 -8.59 -4.44 -3.82
CA GLY A 225 -7.24 -4.31 -3.28
C GLY A 225 -7.23 -3.56 -1.96
N ALA A 226 -6.85 -2.29 -1.98
CA ALA A 226 -6.71 -1.46 -0.78
C ALA A 226 -7.29 -0.06 -0.92
N SER A 227 -7.54 0.61 0.21
CA SER A 227 -8.05 1.98 0.25
C SER A 227 -7.23 2.82 1.23
N GLY A 228 -6.91 4.06 0.86
CA GLY A 228 -6.09 4.99 1.65
C GLY A 228 -6.73 6.37 1.73
N SER A 229 -6.86 6.97 2.92
CA SER A 229 -7.28 8.37 3.01
C SER A 229 -7.08 9.04 4.35
N ASP A 230 -6.88 10.34 4.40
CA ASP A 230 -6.82 11.08 5.67
C ASP A 230 -8.15 10.99 6.44
N SER A 231 -9.28 11.13 5.74
CA SER A 231 -10.61 11.02 6.35
C SER A 231 -11.60 10.16 5.55
N SER A 232 -12.28 9.25 6.26
CA SER A 232 -13.33 8.40 5.69
C SER A 232 -14.43 8.06 6.70
N ILE A 233 -15.62 7.72 6.23
CA ILE A 233 -16.67 7.13 7.07
C ILE A 233 -16.59 5.61 6.97
N VAL A 234 -16.59 5.05 5.77
CA VAL A 234 -16.52 3.60 5.56
C VAL A 234 -15.50 3.26 4.49
N GLN A 235 -14.56 2.37 4.83
CA GLN A 235 -13.66 1.73 3.86
C GLN A 235 -13.84 0.21 3.88
N LEU A 236 -14.13 -0.38 2.72
CA LEU A 236 -14.24 -1.82 2.54
C LEU A 236 -13.22 -2.27 1.49
N SER A 237 -12.20 -3.01 1.91
CA SER A 237 -11.13 -3.45 1.02
C SER A 237 -10.89 -4.95 1.07
N GLY A 238 -10.56 -5.58 -0.05
CA GLY A 238 -10.23 -7.01 -0.06
C GLY A 238 -8.89 -7.33 0.63
N LEU A 239 -7.93 -6.41 0.61
CA LEU A 239 -6.60 -6.59 1.22
C LEU A 239 -6.42 -5.72 2.45
N GLY A 240 -6.48 -4.39 2.32
CA GLY A 240 -6.20 -3.51 3.46
C GLY A 240 -6.76 -2.11 3.37
N ASN A 241 -6.91 -1.47 4.52
CA ASN A 241 -7.28 -0.05 4.61
C ASN A 241 -6.27 0.70 5.47
N TYR A 242 -5.99 1.95 5.09
CA TYR A 242 -5.23 2.90 5.88
C TYR A 242 -5.96 4.24 5.93
N ALA A 243 -6.12 4.83 7.12
CA ALA A 243 -6.67 6.17 7.23
C ALA A 243 -6.31 6.89 8.53
N ASP A 244 -6.07 8.19 8.50
CA ASP A 244 -5.80 8.93 9.74
C ASP A 244 -7.06 8.94 10.63
N ASN A 245 -8.22 9.28 10.06
CA ASN A 245 -9.51 9.24 10.75
C ASN A 245 -10.57 8.48 9.95
N SER A 246 -11.07 7.37 10.51
CA SER A 246 -12.15 6.59 9.91
C SER A 246 -13.31 6.35 10.87
N TYR A 247 -14.55 6.20 10.38
CA TYR A 247 -15.62 5.68 11.24
C TYR A 247 -15.57 4.15 11.28
N MET A 248 -15.54 3.47 10.14
CA MET A 248 -15.51 2.02 10.04
C MET A 248 -14.57 1.55 8.93
N GLN A 249 -13.71 0.57 9.23
CA GLN A 249 -12.91 -0.11 8.22
C GLN A 249 -13.14 -1.62 8.29
N ILE A 250 -13.30 -2.24 7.14
CA ILE A 250 -13.34 -3.70 7.01
C ILE A 250 -12.37 -4.09 5.92
N SER A 251 -11.43 -4.97 6.24
CA SER A 251 -10.49 -5.51 5.28
C SER A 251 -10.36 -7.02 5.35
N GLY A 252 -9.96 -7.60 4.23
CA GLY A 252 -9.64 -9.03 4.21
C GLY A 252 -8.36 -9.37 4.95
N LEU A 253 -7.40 -8.46 5.15
CA LEU A 253 -6.12 -8.76 5.82
C LEU A 253 -5.73 -7.73 6.88
N PHE A 254 -5.64 -6.45 6.55
CA PHE A 254 -5.03 -5.43 7.42
C PHE A 254 -5.84 -4.13 7.53
N ASN A 255 -5.94 -3.54 8.72
CA ASN A 255 -6.37 -2.14 8.86
C ASN A 255 -5.34 -1.35 9.68
N GLY A 256 -5.04 -0.13 9.25
CA GLY A 256 -4.27 0.87 10.00
C GLY A 256 -5.06 2.16 10.13
N ALA A 257 -5.05 2.78 11.32
CA ALA A 257 -5.57 4.14 11.48
C ALA A 257 -4.99 4.89 12.67
N GLU A 258 -4.91 6.22 12.64
CA GLU A 258 -4.66 6.97 13.88
C GLU A 258 -5.91 6.93 14.79
N GLN A 259 -7.07 7.25 14.23
CA GLN A 259 -8.35 7.27 14.93
C GLN A 259 -9.43 6.50 14.17
N THR A 260 -10.15 5.62 14.88
CA THR A 260 -11.26 4.87 14.29
C THR A 260 -12.38 4.56 15.28
N ARG A 261 -13.64 4.46 14.82
CA ARG A 261 -14.72 3.89 15.67
C ARG A 261 -14.71 2.36 15.62
N GLY A 262 -14.39 1.76 14.47
CA GLY A 262 -14.47 0.31 14.29
C GLY A 262 -13.55 -0.21 13.20
N GLN A 263 -12.80 -1.28 13.48
CA GLN A 263 -12.00 -1.99 12.47
C GLN A 263 -12.22 -3.51 12.56
N ILE A 264 -12.33 -4.15 11.39
CA ILE A 264 -12.43 -5.60 11.24
C ILE A 264 -11.42 -6.06 10.20
N ALA A 265 -10.53 -6.97 10.56
CA ALA A 265 -9.53 -7.57 9.68
C ALA A 265 -9.43 -9.08 9.90
N LEU A 266 -8.96 -9.85 8.92
CA LEU A 266 -8.61 -11.25 9.17
C LEU A 266 -7.30 -11.36 9.95
N LEU A 267 -6.29 -10.54 9.64
CA LEU A 267 -4.96 -10.72 10.22
C LEU A 267 -4.68 -9.67 11.28
N VAL A 268 -4.54 -8.40 10.91
CA VAL A 268 -4.06 -7.38 11.86
C VAL A 268 -4.90 -6.11 11.79
N ASN A 269 -5.29 -5.59 12.96
CA ASN A 269 -5.68 -4.19 13.09
C ASN A 269 -4.64 -3.45 13.94
N HIS A 270 -4.27 -2.25 13.51
CA HIS A 270 -3.38 -1.36 14.24
C HIS A 270 -4.01 0.03 14.31
N SER A 271 -4.04 0.65 15.50
CA SER A 271 -4.44 2.06 15.60
C SER A 271 -3.96 2.79 16.86
N ASP A 272 -3.86 4.11 16.85
CA ASP A 272 -3.64 4.86 18.10
C ASP A 272 -4.88 4.91 18.99
N GLN A 273 -6.06 5.13 18.41
CA GLN A 273 -7.32 5.18 19.14
C GLN A 273 -8.42 4.42 18.39
N SER A 274 -9.03 3.44 19.06
CA SER A 274 -10.26 2.81 18.56
C SER A 274 -11.35 2.63 19.62
N TYR A 275 -12.61 2.56 19.18
CA TYR A 275 -13.66 2.04 20.05
C TYR A 275 -13.73 0.51 19.97
N ILE A 276 -13.79 -0.07 18.77
CA ILE A 276 -13.92 -1.52 18.56
C ILE A 276 -12.87 -2.01 17.55
N GLN A 277 -12.16 -3.07 17.88
CA GLN A 277 -11.26 -3.79 16.97
C GLN A 277 -11.52 -5.29 17.00
N ILE A 278 -11.61 -5.90 15.81
CA ILE A 278 -11.82 -7.34 15.64
C ILE A 278 -10.83 -7.89 14.62
N ALA A 279 -9.96 -8.82 15.03
CA ALA A 279 -9.02 -9.51 14.16
C ALA A 279 -9.11 -11.02 14.34
N ALA A 280 -8.78 -11.84 13.34
CA ALA A 280 -8.55 -13.26 13.62
C ALA A 280 -7.17 -13.49 14.24
N ALA A 281 -6.12 -12.79 13.80
CA ALA A 281 -4.80 -12.91 14.41
C ALA A 281 -4.57 -11.89 15.54
N LEU A 282 -4.30 -10.62 15.21
CA LEU A 282 -3.74 -9.65 16.16
C LEU A 282 -4.48 -8.30 16.14
N ASN A 283 -4.70 -7.71 17.31
CA ASN A 283 -5.02 -6.28 17.43
C ASN A 283 -3.94 -5.58 18.24
N GLU A 284 -3.54 -4.39 17.78
CA GLU A 284 -2.59 -3.50 18.44
C GLU A 284 -3.19 -2.10 18.57
N ASN A 285 -3.11 -1.51 19.77
CA ASN A 285 -3.73 -0.20 19.99
C ASN A 285 -3.15 0.61 21.15
N ASN A 286 -2.99 1.93 21.04
CA ASN A 286 -2.65 2.75 22.21
C ASN A 286 -3.87 2.93 23.15
N LYS A 287 -5.07 3.16 22.59
CA LYS A 287 -6.31 3.32 23.36
C LYS A 287 -7.53 2.66 22.71
N ALA A 288 -8.02 1.57 23.31
CA ALA A 288 -9.19 0.82 22.81
C ALA A 288 -10.33 0.71 23.82
N THR A 289 -11.61 0.80 23.41
CA THR A 289 -12.71 0.39 24.29
C THR A 289 -12.89 -1.13 24.32
N LEU A 290 -12.92 -1.79 23.16
CA LEU A 290 -13.11 -3.24 23.03
C LEU A 290 -12.18 -3.81 21.97
N GLN A 291 -11.43 -4.85 22.31
CA GLN A 291 -10.65 -5.63 21.34
C GLN A 291 -11.01 -7.11 21.41
N LEU A 292 -11.22 -7.72 20.24
CA LEU A 292 -11.51 -9.14 20.07
C LEU A 292 -10.52 -9.74 19.09
N SER A 293 -9.79 -10.78 19.49
CA SER A 293 -8.92 -11.54 18.59
C SER A 293 -9.04 -13.04 18.79
N ALA A 294 -8.67 -13.85 17.80
CA ALA A 294 -8.51 -15.28 18.03
C ALA A 294 -7.13 -15.59 18.63
N LEU A 295 -6.07 -14.86 18.27
CA LEU A 295 -4.74 -15.09 18.84
C LEU A 295 -4.40 -14.12 19.96
N ALA A 296 -4.15 -12.84 19.66
CA ALA A 296 -3.69 -11.91 20.70
C ALA A 296 -4.12 -10.44 20.54
N ASN A 297 -4.22 -9.74 21.67
CA ASN A 297 -4.42 -8.29 21.73
C ASN A 297 -3.28 -7.63 22.52
N TYR A 298 -2.83 -6.46 22.06
CA TYR A 298 -1.86 -5.62 22.75
C TYR A 298 -2.38 -4.19 22.87
N SER A 299 -2.24 -3.55 24.04
CA SER A 299 -2.63 -2.15 24.18
C SER A 299 -2.01 -1.37 25.34
N GLU A 300 -1.74 -0.08 25.21
CA GLU A 300 -1.41 0.71 26.41
C GLU A 300 -2.63 0.79 27.34
N THR A 301 -3.78 1.26 26.83
CA THR A 301 -5.00 1.42 27.63
C THR A 301 -6.22 0.80 26.97
N THR A 302 -6.95 -0.02 27.73
CA THR A 302 -8.16 -0.67 27.24
C THR A 302 -9.25 -0.87 28.29
N HIS A 303 -10.52 -0.83 27.88
CA HIS A 303 -11.59 -1.27 28.76
C HIS A 303 -11.73 -2.80 28.75
N VAL A 304 -11.92 -3.41 27.58
CA VAL A 304 -12.14 -4.86 27.46
C VAL A 304 -11.27 -5.46 26.35
N GLN A 305 -10.52 -6.51 26.67
CA GLN A 305 -9.81 -7.33 25.69
C GLN A 305 -10.18 -8.81 25.83
N ILE A 306 -10.46 -9.46 24.69
CA ILE A 306 -10.75 -10.89 24.61
C ILE A 306 -9.90 -11.52 23.51
N ALA A 307 -9.11 -12.53 23.86
CA ALA A 307 -8.32 -13.33 22.94
C ALA A 307 -8.40 -14.80 23.31
N ALA A 308 -8.15 -15.74 22.39
CA ALA A 308 -8.03 -17.14 22.79
C ALA A 308 -6.66 -17.43 23.45
N ALA A 309 -5.58 -16.84 22.94
CA ALA A 309 -4.23 -17.09 23.44
C ALA A 309 -3.74 -16.04 24.45
N ALA A 310 -3.61 -14.77 24.07
CA ALA A 310 -2.94 -13.78 24.93
C ALA A 310 -3.53 -12.36 24.88
N ASN A 311 -3.60 -11.69 26.03
CA ASN A 311 -3.80 -10.24 26.13
C ASN A 311 -2.66 -9.60 26.92
N ALA A 312 -2.15 -8.45 26.46
CA ALA A 312 -1.16 -7.65 27.15
C ALA A 312 -1.57 -6.17 27.16
N ALA A 313 -1.51 -5.51 28.32
CA ALA A 313 -1.79 -4.07 28.39
C ALA A 313 -1.13 -3.32 29.55
N ASP A 314 -0.92 -2.01 29.46
CA ASP A 314 -0.52 -1.24 30.66
C ASP A 314 -1.70 -1.07 31.61
N SER A 315 -2.89 -0.78 31.09
CA SER A 315 -4.12 -0.65 31.88
C SER A 315 -5.30 -1.33 31.19
N ALA A 316 -5.93 -2.30 31.85
CA ALA A 316 -7.11 -3.00 31.34
C ALA A 316 -8.23 -3.13 32.39
N SER A 317 -9.48 -2.79 32.04
CA SER A 317 -10.60 -3.01 32.98
C SER A 317 -11.01 -4.49 33.06
N LEU A 318 -11.03 -5.21 31.93
CA LEU A 318 -11.32 -6.63 31.83
C LEU A 318 -10.44 -7.29 30.76
N GLN A 319 -9.79 -8.41 31.10
CA GLN A 319 -9.07 -9.26 30.14
C GLN A 319 -9.55 -10.72 30.23
N LEU A 320 -9.79 -11.32 29.07
CA LEU A 320 -10.14 -12.74 28.93
C LEU A 320 -9.24 -13.39 27.86
N ALA A 321 -8.35 -14.29 28.28
CA ALA A 321 -7.51 -15.11 27.39
C ALA A 321 -6.87 -16.27 28.15
N ALA A 322 -6.25 -17.23 27.46
CA ALA A 322 -5.43 -18.23 28.16
C ALA A 322 -4.32 -17.55 29.01
N MET A 323 -3.77 -16.43 28.52
CA MET A 323 -2.77 -15.64 29.22
C MET A 323 -3.12 -14.15 29.23
N ASN A 324 -3.15 -13.53 30.41
CA ASN A 324 -3.38 -12.09 30.55
C ASN A 324 -2.21 -11.45 31.30
N MET A 325 -1.70 -10.34 30.77
CA MET A 325 -0.63 -9.56 31.35
C MET A 325 -1.06 -8.09 31.44
N ALA A 326 -0.89 -7.46 32.60
CA ALA A 326 -1.05 -6.01 32.70
C ALA A 326 -0.19 -5.32 33.76
N ALA A 327 0.04 -4.01 33.66
CA ALA A 327 0.53 -3.25 34.81
C ALA A 327 -0.63 -3.01 35.79
N ASP A 328 -1.73 -2.45 35.31
CA ASP A 328 -2.97 -2.24 36.05
C ASP A 328 -4.12 -3.05 35.44
N SER A 329 -4.74 -3.94 36.22
CA SER A 329 -5.91 -4.70 35.78
C SER A 329 -7.10 -4.54 36.72
N GLY A 330 -8.30 -4.39 36.17
CA GLY A 330 -9.55 -4.50 36.92
C GLY A 330 -9.87 -5.95 37.23
N CYS A 331 -10.28 -6.70 36.21
CA CYS A 331 -10.57 -8.13 36.27
C CYS A 331 -9.81 -8.92 35.19
N GLN A 332 -9.23 -10.06 35.55
CA GLN A 332 -8.59 -10.98 34.60
C GLN A 332 -9.15 -12.40 34.72
N ILE A 333 -9.47 -13.02 33.59
CA ILE A 333 -9.99 -14.38 33.48
C ILE A 333 -9.11 -15.15 32.51
N GLY A 334 -8.46 -16.22 32.96
CA GLY A 334 -7.53 -16.96 32.11
C GLY A 334 -6.90 -18.19 32.75
N LEU A 335 -6.01 -18.90 32.05
CA LEU A 335 -5.20 -19.92 32.71
C LEU A 335 -4.12 -19.26 33.56
N LEU A 336 -3.55 -18.16 33.04
CA LEU A 336 -2.43 -17.44 33.62
C LEU A 336 -2.75 -15.94 33.64
N ASN A 337 -2.79 -15.34 34.83
CA ASN A 337 -3.06 -13.92 35.01
C ASN A 337 -1.90 -13.25 35.75
N LEU A 338 -1.28 -12.26 35.11
CA LEU A 338 -0.14 -11.52 35.63
C LEU A 338 -0.51 -10.03 35.67
N ALA A 339 -0.33 -9.40 36.83
CA ALA A 339 -0.56 -7.96 36.99
C ALA A 339 0.51 -7.30 37.88
N GLU A 340 0.84 -6.02 37.72
CA GLU A 340 1.51 -5.31 38.83
C GLU A 340 0.49 -5.00 39.93
N ARG A 341 -0.65 -4.43 39.56
CA ARG A 341 -1.77 -4.15 40.45
C ARG A 341 -3.07 -4.70 39.85
N SER A 342 -3.76 -5.53 40.63
CA SER A 342 -5.10 -6.03 40.30
C SER A 342 -6.10 -5.42 41.28
N GLN A 343 -7.15 -4.76 40.79
CA GLN A 343 -8.07 -4.00 41.64
C GLN A 343 -9.29 -4.79 42.15
N PHE A 344 -9.88 -5.65 41.30
CA PHE A 344 -11.16 -6.27 41.61
C PHE A 344 -11.09 -7.79 41.65
N CYS A 345 -10.71 -8.44 40.55
CA CYS A 345 -10.74 -9.89 40.48
C CYS A 345 -9.67 -10.53 39.57
N GLN A 346 -9.09 -11.64 40.00
CA GLN A 346 -8.34 -12.53 39.12
C GLN A 346 -8.93 -13.94 39.25
N THR A 347 -9.18 -14.60 38.13
CA THR A 347 -9.63 -15.99 38.12
C THR A 347 -8.86 -16.82 37.11
N GLY A 348 -8.23 -17.91 37.56
CA GLY A 348 -7.41 -18.75 36.69
C GLY A 348 -6.69 -19.91 37.36
N LEU A 349 -5.84 -20.63 36.62
CA LEU A 349 -5.00 -21.66 37.25
C LEU A 349 -3.92 -21.00 38.10
N VAL A 350 -3.30 -19.95 37.57
CA VAL A 350 -2.28 -19.16 38.26
C VAL A 350 -2.61 -17.68 38.15
N ASN A 351 -2.68 -17.02 39.30
CA ASN A 351 -2.86 -15.58 39.40
C ASN A 351 -1.69 -14.99 40.19
N ARG A 352 -1.00 -14.01 39.63
CA ARG A 352 0.12 -13.34 40.29
C ARG A 352 0.01 -11.84 40.16
N SER A 353 0.17 -11.14 41.28
CA SER A 353 0.26 -9.68 41.29
C SER A 353 1.22 -9.12 42.35
N LYS A 354 1.75 -7.91 42.15
CA LYS A 354 2.48 -7.23 43.24
C LYS A 354 1.48 -6.72 44.28
N ASN A 355 0.42 -6.05 43.84
CA ASN A 355 -0.65 -5.54 44.68
C ASN A 355 -1.99 -6.17 44.26
N GLN A 356 -2.49 -7.10 45.06
CA GLN A 356 -3.80 -7.70 44.86
C GLN A 356 -4.84 -7.01 45.73
N GLN A 357 -5.86 -6.43 45.12
CA GLN A 357 -7.08 -5.99 45.77
C GLN A 357 -8.27 -6.84 45.34
N GLY A 358 -9.20 -7.09 46.26
CA GLY A 358 -10.43 -7.81 45.97
C GLY A 358 -10.28 -9.34 46.00
N LEU A 359 -10.90 -10.04 45.05
CA LEU A 359 -10.98 -11.51 45.02
C LEU A 359 -9.93 -12.09 44.09
N ASN A 360 -9.15 -13.04 44.57
CA ASN A 360 -8.23 -13.79 43.73
C ASN A 360 -8.58 -15.29 43.81
N LEU A 361 -9.08 -15.87 42.72
CA LEU A 361 -9.58 -17.24 42.66
C LEU A 361 -8.71 -18.08 41.73
N GLY A 362 -8.07 -19.12 42.22
CA GLY A 362 -7.32 -19.99 41.33
C GLY A 362 -6.80 -21.25 41.97
N LEU A 363 -6.13 -22.12 41.21
CA LEU A 363 -5.36 -23.18 41.88
C LEU A 363 -4.23 -22.56 42.71
N VAL A 364 -3.71 -21.43 42.23
CA VAL A 364 -2.55 -20.75 42.74
C VAL A 364 -2.77 -19.26 42.70
N ASN A 365 -2.68 -18.61 43.85
CA ASN A 365 -2.76 -17.16 43.96
C ASN A 365 -1.51 -16.61 44.65
N ASP A 366 -0.87 -15.59 44.09
CA ASP A 366 0.30 -14.94 44.67
C ASP A 366 0.20 -13.43 44.61
N ALA A 367 0.40 -12.83 45.78
CA ALA A 367 0.44 -11.40 45.96
C ALA A 367 1.65 -11.04 46.83
N ALA A 368 2.45 -10.05 46.41
CA ALA A 368 3.40 -9.44 47.34
C ALA A 368 2.66 -8.69 48.46
N VAL A 369 1.59 -7.98 48.10
CA VAL A 369 0.67 -7.32 49.00
C VAL A 369 -0.75 -7.75 48.65
N LEU A 370 -1.42 -8.42 49.58
CA LEU A 370 -2.83 -8.76 49.48
C LEU A 370 -3.66 -7.78 50.33
N ASN A 371 -4.62 -7.12 49.71
CA ASN A 371 -5.69 -6.35 50.33
C ASN A 371 -7.05 -6.93 49.87
N GLY A 372 -7.40 -8.09 50.41
CA GLY A 372 -8.53 -8.85 49.92
C GLY A 372 -8.47 -10.31 50.31
N THR A 373 -9.12 -11.15 49.50
CA THR A 373 -9.28 -12.59 49.76
C THR A 373 -8.72 -13.40 48.60
N GLN A 374 -7.91 -14.40 48.92
CA GLN A 374 -7.48 -15.44 47.99
C GLN A 374 -8.23 -16.74 48.29
N LEU A 375 -8.77 -17.36 47.25
CA LEU A 375 -9.38 -18.68 47.30
C LEU A 375 -8.67 -19.58 46.30
N GLY A 376 -8.13 -20.68 46.79
CA GLY A 376 -7.36 -21.56 45.92
C GLY A 376 -6.68 -22.70 46.63
N LEU A 377 -6.18 -23.68 45.88
CA LEU A 377 -5.44 -24.78 46.51
C LEU A 377 -4.26 -24.22 47.29
N ILE A 378 -3.55 -23.25 46.72
CA ILE A 378 -2.36 -22.62 47.29
C ILE A 378 -2.47 -21.09 47.15
N ASN A 379 -2.41 -20.41 48.29
CA ASN A 379 -2.59 -18.96 48.38
C ASN A 379 -1.39 -18.33 49.07
N ILE A 380 -0.76 -17.37 48.40
CA ILE A 380 0.46 -16.69 48.84
C ILE A 380 0.21 -15.21 48.93
N ALA A 381 0.47 -14.67 50.11
CA ALA A 381 0.35 -13.25 50.40
C ALA A 381 1.43 -12.89 51.40
N ARG A 382 2.44 -12.14 50.98
CA ARG A 382 3.65 -11.91 51.80
C ARG A 382 3.40 -10.99 53.00
N ASN A 383 2.36 -10.17 52.93
CA ASN A 383 1.85 -9.35 54.03
C ASN A 383 0.81 -10.06 54.90
N ALA A 384 0.38 -11.27 54.55
CA ALA A 384 -0.58 -12.03 55.35
C ALA A 384 0.07 -12.62 56.60
N ARG A 385 -0.75 -12.87 57.64
CA ARG A 385 -0.30 -13.53 58.88
C ARG A 385 0.36 -14.89 58.60
N TRP A 386 -0.14 -15.60 57.60
CA TRP A 386 0.43 -16.86 57.10
C TRP A 386 0.76 -16.68 55.62
N PRO A 387 2.04 -16.53 55.26
CA PRO A 387 2.42 -16.21 53.89
C PRO A 387 2.03 -17.26 52.84
N VAL A 388 1.79 -18.50 53.25
CA VAL A 388 1.32 -19.60 52.40
C VAL A 388 0.20 -20.35 53.13
N THR A 389 -0.97 -20.46 52.53
CA THR A 389 -2.11 -21.22 53.08
C THR A 389 -2.79 -22.08 52.01
N LEU A 390 -3.53 -23.10 52.46
CA LEU A 390 -4.40 -23.90 51.60
C LEU A 390 -5.84 -23.38 51.68
N ILE A 391 -6.57 -23.48 50.57
CA ILE A 391 -8.01 -23.16 50.41
C ILE A 391 -8.32 -21.67 50.51
N PHE A 392 -7.79 -20.96 51.51
CA PHE A 392 -8.16 -19.59 51.84
C PHE A 392 -6.98 -18.80 52.40
N ASN A 393 -6.82 -17.56 51.95
CA ASN A 393 -5.98 -16.55 52.60
C ASN A 393 -6.67 -15.18 52.62
N GLN A 394 -6.37 -14.38 53.63
CA GLN A 394 -6.87 -13.00 53.74
C GLN A 394 -5.81 -12.13 54.39
N ALA A 395 -5.62 -10.93 53.84
CA ALA A 395 -4.79 -9.90 54.41
C ALA A 395 -5.34 -8.52 54.10
N ASP A 396 -4.97 -7.57 54.95
CA ASP A 396 -5.25 -6.15 54.85
C ASP A 396 -4.06 -5.43 55.48
N GLY A 397 -3.28 -4.67 54.69
CA GLY A 397 -2.09 -3.98 55.18
C GLY A 397 -0.94 -3.84 54.17
N GLN A 398 0.08 -3.07 54.55
CA GLN A 398 1.24 -2.77 53.70
C GLN A 398 2.29 -3.90 53.68
N ALA A 399 3.18 -3.86 52.69
CA ALA A 399 4.26 -4.83 52.51
C ALA A 399 5.23 -4.83 53.71
N PRO A 400 5.75 -5.99 54.15
CA PRO A 400 6.87 -6.04 55.07
C PRO A 400 8.18 -5.57 54.42
N ASP A 401 9.10 -5.01 55.20
CA ASP A 401 10.39 -4.45 54.74
C ASP A 401 11.30 -5.49 54.05
N GLU A 402 11.21 -6.76 54.43
CA GLU A 402 11.89 -7.88 53.77
C GLU A 402 10.91 -9.02 53.45
N LEU A 403 10.91 -9.43 52.19
CA LEU A 403 10.08 -10.54 51.72
C LEU A 403 10.77 -11.88 51.99
N VAL A 404 10.16 -12.71 52.84
CA VAL A 404 10.56 -14.11 53.03
C VAL A 404 10.59 -14.80 51.65
N SER A 405 11.63 -15.59 51.39
CA SER A 405 11.86 -16.25 50.10
C SER A 405 12.11 -17.77 50.18
N GLY A 406 12.25 -18.34 51.38
CA GLY A 406 12.44 -19.78 51.61
C GLY A 406 12.56 -20.10 53.10
N PHE A 407 12.52 -21.39 53.46
CA PHE A 407 12.64 -21.84 54.85
C PHE A 407 14.07 -21.85 55.37
N TRP A 408 15.04 -22.16 54.52
CA TRP A 408 16.45 -22.30 54.87
C TRP A 408 17.32 -21.49 53.91
N HIS A 409 18.36 -20.86 54.42
CA HIS A 409 19.36 -20.22 53.57
C HIS A 409 20.54 -21.18 53.33
N MET A 410 20.91 -21.40 52.07
CA MET A 410 22.12 -22.12 51.69
C MET A 410 22.71 -21.48 50.43
N GLU A 411 24.03 -21.50 50.27
CA GLU A 411 24.66 -21.02 49.02
C GLU A 411 24.33 -21.95 47.85
N THR A 412 24.35 -23.26 48.07
CA THR A 412 24.07 -24.28 47.03
C THR A 412 23.34 -25.48 47.64
N SER A 413 22.35 -26.01 46.91
CA SER A 413 21.64 -27.25 47.26
C SER A 413 21.50 -28.18 46.04
N PRO A 414 21.64 -29.51 46.19
CA PRO A 414 21.39 -30.47 45.10
C PRO A 414 19.90 -30.67 44.79
N LEU A 415 19.01 -30.26 45.69
CA LEU A 415 17.57 -30.44 45.57
C LEU A 415 16.85 -29.16 46.01
N GLN A 416 15.95 -28.68 45.16
CA GLN A 416 15.00 -27.64 45.51
C GLN A 416 13.60 -28.18 45.27
N VAL A 417 12.78 -28.16 46.32
CA VAL A 417 11.34 -28.40 46.21
C VAL A 417 10.65 -27.11 46.59
N ALA A 418 9.86 -26.59 45.67
CA ALA A 418 9.03 -25.44 45.91
C ALA A 418 7.58 -25.84 45.68
N LEU A 419 6.75 -25.69 46.72
CA LEU A 419 5.32 -25.66 46.48
C LEU A 419 5.01 -24.36 45.73
N TYR A 420 5.45 -23.25 46.32
CA TYR A 420 5.31 -21.91 45.77
C TYR A 420 6.27 -20.95 46.48
N ALA A 421 7.15 -20.21 45.81
CA ALA A 421 8.04 -19.26 46.49
C ALA A 421 7.22 -18.17 47.21
N PRO A 422 7.24 -18.09 48.56
CA PRO A 422 8.38 -18.43 49.42
C PRO A 422 8.27 -19.71 50.24
N GLY A 423 7.18 -20.47 50.13
CA GLY A 423 7.05 -21.86 50.57
C GLY A 423 7.92 -22.82 49.73
N GLN A 424 9.21 -22.52 49.69
CA GLN A 424 10.25 -23.31 49.05
C GLN A 424 11.33 -23.67 50.08
N LEU A 425 11.96 -24.84 49.92
CA LEU A 425 12.94 -25.34 50.89
C LEU A 425 14.05 -24.32 51.14
N PHE A 426 14.70 -23.82 50.09
CA PHE A 426 15.81 -22.88 50.21
C PHE A 426 15.46 -21.48 49.68
N THR A 427 16.03 -20.42 50.26
CA THR A 427 15.80 -19.02 49.87
C THR A 427 16.09 -18.76 48.40
N LYS A 428 15.50 -17.70 47.82
CA LYS A 428 15.71 -17.35 46.40
C LYS A 428 17.18 -17.19 46.03
N ASP A 429 18.03 -16.78 46.97
CA ASP A 429 19.47 -16.56 46.71
C ASP A 429 20.28 -17.89 46.62
N THR A 430 19.63 -19.04 46.82
CA THR A 430 20.25 -20.36 46.77
C THR A 430 20.45 -20.83 45.33
N THR A 431 21.66 -21.29 45.00
CA THR A 431 21.93 -22.02 43.76
C THR A 431 21.42 -23.46 43.85
N VAL A 432 20.61 -23.91 42.89
CA VAL A 432 20.16 -25.31 42.78
C VAL A 432 21.08 -26.04 41.81
N ALA A 433 21.86 -27.01 42.29
CA ALA A 433 22.80 -27.80 41.48
C ALA A 433 22.39 -29.28 41.46
N GLY A 434 21.31 -29.59 40.75
CA GLY A 434 20.71 -30.92 40.67
C GLY A 434 19.28 -30.89 40.17
N LEU A 435 18.30 -31.13 41.04
CA LEU A 435 16.87 -31.15 40.70
C LEU A 435 16.13 -29.97 41.35
N ARG A 436 15.48 -29.15 40.53
CA ARG A 436 14.42 -28.24 40.96
C ARG A 436 13.06 -28.82 40.58
N LEU A 437 12.22 -29.03 41.59
CA LEU A 437 10.83 -29.42 41.43
C LEU A 437 9.94 -28.31 41.98
N GLY A 438 9.57 -27.39 41.10
CA GLY A 438 8.59 -26.34 41.37
C GLY A 438 7.19 -26.88 41.10
N LEU A 439 6.52 -27.43 42.11
CA LEU A 439 5.15 -27.95 41.95
C LEU A 439 4.23 -26.90 41.34
N ILE A 440 4.41 -25.63 41.72
CA ILE A 440 3.75 -24.50 41.07
C ILE A 440 4.73 -23.39 40.72
N TYR A 441 5.41 -22.82 41.73
CA TYR A 441 6.33 -21.70 41.52
C TYR A 441 7.62 -21.90 42.30
N SER A 442 8.75 -21.89 41.59
CA SER A 442 10.07 -21.79 42.20
C SER A 442 10.78 -20.53 41.74
N ASN A 443 11.49 -19.86 42.67
CA ASN A 443 12.37 -18.74 42.37
C ASN A 443 13.75 -18.99 42.99
N ASN A 444 14.78 -19.06 42.17
CA ASN A 444 16.15 -19.31 42.61
C ASN A 444 17.14 -18.48 41.81
N ASP A 445 18.25 -18.10 42.42
CA ASP A 445 19.29 -17.29 41.80
C ASP A 445 19.86 -18.03 40.60
N ARG A 446 20.35 -19.25 40.81
CA ARG A 446 20.84 -20.10 39.73
C ARG A 446 20.23 -21.48 39.78
N VAL A 447 19.94 -22.04 38.62
CA VAL A 447 19.54 -23.44 38.48
C VAL A 447 20.48 -24.13 37.50
N ARG A 448 21.10 -25.22 37.95
CA ARG A 448 22.01 -26.07 37.19
C ARG A 448 21.53 -27.51 37.27
N GLY A 449 20.90 -28.02 36.22
CA GLY A 449 20.39 -29.40 36.17
C GLY A 449 18.96 -29.54 35.64
N LEU A 450 18.12 -30.33 36.30
CA LEU A 450 16.73 -30.56 35.90
C LEU A 450 15.81 -29.51 36.53
N ASP A 451 15.02 -28.84 35.70
CA ASP A 451 14.12 -27.78 36.14
C ASP A 451 12.68 -28.09 35.76
N LEU A 452 11.93 -28.67 36.68
CA LEU A 452 10.58 -29.16 36.44
C LEU A 452 9.58 -28.31 37.20
N GLY A 453 8.48 -27.93 36.54
CA GLY A 453 7.41 -27.25 37.27
C GLY A 453 6.27 -26.70 36.43
N LEU A 454 5.43 -25.86 37.03
CA LEU A 454 4.44 -25.09 36.27
C LEU A 454 5.02 -23.74 35.88
N PHE A 455 5.53 -22.97 36.84
CA PHE A 455 6.13 -21.67 36.65
C PHE A 455 7.51 -21.63 37.32
N ASN A 456 8.55 -21.40 36.53
CA ASN A 456 9.91 -21.49 36.99
C ASN A 456 10.66 -20.19 36.66
N GLN A 457 11.11 -19.50 37.72
CA GLN A 457 11.86 -18.25 37.61
C GLN A 457 13.29 -18.44 38.09
N SER A 458 14.24 -17.94 37.32
CA SER A 458 15.64 -17.90 37.74
C SER A 458 16.36 -16.65 37.27
N ARG A 459 17.42 -16.24 37.99
CA ARG A 459 18.33 -15.21 37.48
C ARG A 459 19.20 -15.82 36.37
N ASP A 460 19.86 -16.95 36.68
CA ASP A 460 20.60 -17.76 35.71
C ASP A 460 20.04 -19.18 35.61
N SER A 461 19.98 -19.73 34.40
CA SER A 461 19.55 -21.10 34.16
C SER A 461 20.55 -21.84 33.27
N LEU A 462 21.10 -22.94 33.76
CA LEU A 462 21.80 -23.96 32.99
C LEU A 462 21.03 -25.28 33.16
N SER A 463 19.94 -25.46 32.42
CA SER A 463 18.98 -26.51 32.77
C SER A 463 18.33 -27.23 31.60
N LEU A 464 17.82 -28.43 31.89
CA LEU A 464 16.76 -29.08 31.15
C LEU A 464 15.44 -28.71 31.83
N ALA A 465 14.83 -27.64 31.34
CA ALA A 465 13.59 -27.09 31.85
C ALA A 465 12.39 -27.69 31.12
N ALA A 466 11.46 -28.27 31.87
CA ALA A 466 10.16 -28.72 31.37
C ALA A 466 9.07 -28.16 32.28
N SER A 467 8.53 -27.02 31.88
CA SER A 467 7.56 -26.26 32.67
C SER A 467 6.52 -25.58 31.81
N LEU A 468 5.33 -25.25 32.31
CA LEU A 468 4.35 -24.49 31.50
C LEU A 468 4.90 -23.09 31.16
N ILE A 469 5.58 -22.44 32.10
CA ILE A 469 6.27 -21.16 31.87
C ILE A 469 7.69 -21.21 32.45
N ASN A 470 8.66 -20.82 31.63
CA ASN A 470 10.05 -20.61 32.05
C ASN A 470 10.41 -19.12 31.91
N TYR A 471 10.91 -18.49 32.98
CA TYR A 471 11.33 -17.09 32.98
C TYR A 471 12.76 -16.92 33.50
N THR A 472 13.63 -16.31 32.70
CA THR A 472 15.05 -16.13 33.06
C THR A 472 15.50 -14.68 32.91
N GLN A 473 16.14 -14.12 33.94
CA GLN A 473 16.44 -12.68 33.99
C GLN A 473 17.80 -12.26 33.42
N GLN A 474 18.85 -13.07 33.59
CA GLN A 474 20.21 -12.71 33.17
C GLN A 474 20.75 -13.62 32.07
N SER A 475 20.71 -14.93 32.25
CA SER A 475 21.21 -15.84 31.24
C SER A 475 20.51 -17.20 31.29
N THR A 476 20.16 -17.74 30.12
CA THR A 476 19.65 -19.11 30.01
C THR A 476 20.52 -19.93 29.08
N SER A 477 20.73 -21.19 29.42
CA SER A 477 21.52 -22.15 28.67
C SER A 477 20.91 -23.54 28.84
N GLY A 478 20.52 -24.20 27.76
CA GLY A 478 20.02 -25.58 27.80
C GLY A 478 18.72 -25.80 27.02
N LEU A 479 17.83 -26.65 27.55
CA LEU A 479 16.57 -27.01 26.89
C LEU A 479 15.41 -26.40 27.68
N GLN A 480 14.51 -25.66 27.03
CA GLN A 480 13.29 -25.13 27.61
C GLN A 480 12.06 -25.65 26.84
N LEU A 481 11.30 -26.53 27.48
CA LEU A 481 10.00 -27.00 27.00
C LEU A 481 8.89 -26.31 27.79
N GLY A 482 7.85 -25.81 27.11
CA GLY A 482 6.70 -25.22 27.80
C GLY A 482 5.56 -24.71 26.94
N LEU A 483 4.62 -24.00 27.57
CA LEU A 483 3.66 -23.16 26.84
C LEU A 483 4.36 -21.86 26.44
N ILE A 484 5.08 -21.23 27.37
CA ILE A 484 5.84 -19.99 27.16
C ILE A 484 7.25 -20.09 27.72
N ASN A 485 8.22 -19.61 26.94
CA ASN A 485 9.59 -19.33 27.41
C ASN A 485 9.89 -17.84 27.25
N ALA A 486 10.28 -17.17 28.33
CA ALA A 486 10.59 -15.74 28.35
C ALA A 486 11.97 -15.50 28.95
N ASN A 487 12.86 -14.82 28.23
CA ASN A 487 14.24 -14.57 28.65
C ASN A 487 14.60 -13.10 28.44
N GLU A 488 15.02 -12.43 29.51
CA GLU A 488 15.40 -11.00 29.48
C GLU A 488 16.85 -10.82 28.98
N GLY A 489 17.73 -11.74 29.34
CA GLY A 489 19.12 -11.75 28.91
C GLY A 489 19.40 -12.80 27.83
N PRO A 490 20.68 -13.00 27.46
CA PRO A 490 21.07 -13.92 26.40
C PRO A 490 20.57 -15.34 26.64
N ALA A 491 20.04 -15.95 25.59
CA ALA A 491 19.51 -17.30 25.64
C ALA A 491 20.28 -18.24 24.71
N SER A 492 20.84 -19.32 25.26
CA SER A 492 21.54 -20.34 24.48
C SER A 492 20.86 -21.71 24.60
N GLY A 493 20.73 -22.43 23.48
CA GLY A 493 20.21 -23.80 23.46
C GLY A 493 18.87 -23.96 22.73
N VAL A 494 17.97 -24.81 23.23
CA VAL A 494 16.76 -25.24 22.52
C VAL A 494 15.51 -24.79 23.27
N GLN A 495 14.61 -24.09 22.59
CA GLN A 495 13.32 -23.63 23.12
C GLN A 495 12.18 -24.20 22.26
N LEU A 496 11.30 -25.00 22.86
CA LEU A 496 10.08 -25.50 22.19
C LEU A 496 8.87 -25.06 23.00
N SER A 497 7.97 -24.31 22.36
CA SER A 497 6.80 -23.73 23.05
C SER A 497 5.50 -23.93 22.30
N LEU A 498 4.43 -24.29 23.01
CA LEU A 498 3.10 -24.47 22.42
C LEU A 498 2.34 -23.15 22.17
N LEU A 499 2.75 -22.04 22.81
CA LEU A 499 2.16 -20.71 22.58
C LEU A 499 3.19 -19.72 22.05
N GLY A 500 4.34 -19.56 22.72
CA GLY A 500 5.34 -18.59 22.25
C GLY A 500 6.66 -18.56 23.00
N THR A 501 7.65 -17.94 22.36
CA THR A 501 8.98 -17.65 22.94
C THR A 501 9.25 -16.15 22.81
N ALA A 502 9.67 -15.52 23.90
CA ALA A 502 10.01 -14.09 23.95
C ALA A 502 11.43 -13.90 24.52
N ASN A 503 12.39 -13.53 23.66
CA ASN A 503 13.75 -13.22 24.06
C ASN A 503 13.99 -11.70 23.87
N ARG A 504 14.28 -10.98 24.95
CA ARG A 504 14.59 -9.54 24.90
C ARG A 504 16.03 -9.24 24.45
N ASN A 505 16.86 -10.28 24.40
CA ASN A 505 18.25 -10.22 23.99
C ASN A 505 18.52 -11.28 22.91
N GLN A 506 19.79 -11.52 22.56
CA GLN A 506 20.19 -12.49 21.55
C GLN A 506 19.77 -13.94 21.89
N LEU A 507 19.45 -14.71 20.85
CA LEU A 507 19.19 -16.15 20.89
C LEU A 507 20.30 -16.92 20.17
N ASP A 508 21.11 -17.67 20.90
CA ASP A 508 22.15 -18.56 20.41
C ASP A 508 21.64 -20.02 20.41
N GLY A 509 20.80 -20.40 19.44
CA GLY A 509 20.30 -21.78 19.34
C GLY A 509 19.04 -22.00 18.50
N LEU A 510 18.18 -22.93 18.93
CA LEU A 510 16.96 -23.34 18.23
C LEU A 510 15.72 -22.87 19.00
N SER A 511 14.81 -22.15 18.34
CA SER A 511 13.50 -21.81 18.87
C SER A 511 12.37 -22.19 17.91
N VAL A 512 11.36 -22.93 18.39
CA VAL A 512 10.17 -23.28 17.62
C VAL A 512 8.91 -23.03 18.45
N SER A 513 8.04 -22.16 17.95
CA SER A 513 6.78 -21.84 18.60
C SER A 513 5.76 -21.21 17.63
N PRO A 514 4.47 -21.09 17.98
CA PRO A 514 3.54 -20.34 17.16
C PRO A 514 3.88 -18.86 17.04
N VAL A 515 4.35 -18.24 18.14
CA VAL A 515 4.82 -16.86 18.19
C VAL A 515 6.26 -16.85 18.68
N ALA A 516 7.20 -16.61 17.75
CA ALA A 516 8.62 -16.55 18.05
C ALA A 516 9.12 -15.11 17.94
N TRP A 517 9.54 -14.54 19.07
CA TRP A 517 9.95 -13.14 19.17
C TRP A 517 11.32 -13.03 19.83
N THR A 518 12.28 -12.47 19.11
CA THR A 518 13.59 -12.11 19.62
C THR A 518 13.84 -10.64 19.28
N ASP A 519 14.18 -9.80 20.26
CA ASP A 519 14.35 -8.37 20.03
C ASP A 519 15.69 -8.02 19.34
N GLN A 520 16.71 -8.88 19.47
CA GLN A 520 18.04 -8.70 18.87
C GLN A 520 18.37 -9.84 17.88
N ASP A 521 19.62 -10.33 17.90
CA ASP A 521 20.19 -11.30 16.98
C ASP A 521 19.73 -12.74 17.28
N VAL A 522 19.38 -13.48 16.24
CA VAL A 522 19.18 -14.93 16.26
C VAL A 522 20.40 -15.61 15.61
N ASN A 523 21.32 -16.09 16.45
CA ASN A 523 22.48 -16.89 16.09
C ASN A 523 22.12 -18.39 16.10
N GLY A 524 21.21 -18.76 15.19
CA GLY A 524 20.72 -20.13 15.08
C GLY A 524 19.46 -20.22 14.23
N PHE A 525 18.50 -21.05 14.64
CA PHE A 525 17.25 -21.25 13.90
C PHE A 525 16.04 -20.87 14.75
N GLN A 526 15.22 -19.95 14.25
CA GLN A 526 13.94 -19.58 14.86
C GLN A 526 12.81 -19.79 13.86
N LEU A 527 11.74 -20.47 14.29
CA LEU A 527 10.52 -20.70 13.49
C LEU A 527 9.28 -20.27 14.27
N GLY A 528 8.53 -19.35 13.66
CA GLY A 528 7.25 -18.86 14.15
C GLY A 528 6.08 -19.26 13.26
N LEU A 529 5.09 -20.03 13.75
CA LEU A 529 3.94 -20.44 12.92
C LEU A 529 3.11 -19.25 12.41
N PHE A 530 2.93 -18.25 13.26
CA PHE A 530 2.15 -17.05 12.95
C PHE A 530 3.05 -15.83 12.83
N VAL A 531 4.02 -15.68 13.74
CA VAL A 531 4.94 -14.54 13.78
C VAL A 531 6.35 -15.04 14.08
N ASN A 532 7.31 -14.61 13.27
CA ASN A 532 8.74 -14.78 13.48
C ASN A 532 9.43 -13.40 13.40
N LYS A 533 9.88 -12.86 14.54
CA LYS A 533 10.53 -11.54 14.63
C LYS A 533 11.97 -11.66 15.17
N SER A 534 12.89 -10.93 14.54
CA SER A 534 14.28 -10.72 15.00
C SER A 534 14.88 -9.46 14.38
N GLU A 535 15.76 -8.73 15.08
CA GLU A 535 16.52 -7.63 14.45
C GLU A 535 17.42 -8.20 13.34
N ARG A 536 18.25 -9.19 13.70
CA ARG A 536 19.11 -9.93 12.78
C ARG A 536 18.83 -11.43 12.84
N HIS A 537 18.72 -12.05 11.67
CA HIS A 537 18.53 -13.49 11.52
C HIS A 537 19.66 -14.06 10.64
N LEU A 538 20.59 -14.80 11.23
CA LEU A 538 21.78 -15.30 10.52
C LEU A 538 21.42 -16.25 9.36
N TRP A 539 20.32 -17.01 9.53
CA TRP A 539 19.80 -17.97 8.56
C TRP A 539 18.58 -17.40 7.84
N PRO A 540 18.12 -18.01 6.73
CA PRO A 540 16.83 -17.66 6.15
C PRO A 540 15.71 -17.73 7.19
N GLN A 541 14.88 -16.70 7.25
CA GLN A 541 13.74 -16.61 8.16
C GLN A 541 12.56 -17.36 7.57
N PHE A 542 11.97 -18.28 8.34
CA PHE A 542 10.79 -19.05 7.96
C PHE A 542 9.65 -18.77 8.94
N GLY A 543 8.43 -18.59 8.46
CA GLY A 543 7.29 -18.35 9.35
C GLY A 543 6.00 -17.95 8.67
N GLY A 544 5.02 -17.55 9.48
CA GLY A 544 3.78 -16.93 8.98
C GLY A 544 4.04 -15.53 8.45
N PHE A 545 4.16 -14.58 9.38
CA PHE A 545 4.73 -13.27 9.15
C PHE A 545 6.16 -13.20 9.66
N ASN A 546 7.07 -12.88 8.76
CA ASN A 546 8.48 -12.69 9.07
C ASN A 546 8.78 -11.19 9.15
N VAL A 547 9.40 -10.75 10.25
CA VAL A 547 9.81 -9.35 10.45
C VAL A 547 11.28 -9.33 10.84
N SER A 548 12.10 -8.60 10.07
CA SER A 548 13.52 -8.44 10.38
C SER A 548 14.18 -7.27 9.66
N SER A 549 15.18 -6.66 10.28
CA SER A 549 16.01 -5.61 9.67
C SER A 549 17.29 -6.15 9.02
N ASP A 550 17.64 -7.41 9.24
CA ASP A 550 18.83 -8.03 8.68
C ASP A 550 18.64 -9.55 8.59
N THR A 551 18.55 -10.08 7.38
CA THR A 551 18.39 -11.52 7.16
C THR A 551 18.92 -11.89 5.79
N SER A 552 19.36 -13.14 5.63
CA SER A 552 19.84 -13.65 4.35
C SER A 552 18.72 -13.95 3.36
N ALA A 553 17.49 -14.22 3.84
CA ALA A 553 16.28 -14.43 3.05
C ALA A 553 15.03 -14.49 3.96
N GLN A 554 13.83 -14.24 3.42
CA GLN A 554 12.57 -14.43 4.15
C GLN A 554 11.60 -15.30 3.34
N ILE A 555 11.01 -16.30 3.99
CA ILE A 555 10.04 -17.22 3.40
C ILE A 555 8.82 -17.29 4.33
N GLY A 556 7.78 -16.56 3.97
CA GLY A 556 6.56 -16.39 4.75
C GLY A 556 5.38 -17.04 4.05
N TRP A 557 4.61 -17.93 4.68
CA TRP A 557 3.35 -18.38 4.05
C TRP A 557 2.23 -17.35 4.14
N LEU A 558 2.38 -16.31 4.96
CA LEU A 558 1.48 -15.14 4.95
C LEU A 558 2.20 -13.93 4.35
N GLY A 559 3.32 -13.49 4.92
CA GLY A 559 4.04 -12.33 4.39
C GLY A 559 5.40 -12.08 5.02
N ASN A 560 6.14 -11.16 4.42
CA ASN A 560 7.45 -10.74 4.90
C ASN A 560 7.53 -9.21 4.98
N MET A 561 8.17 -8.71 6.04
CA MET A 561 8.50 -7.29 6.22
C MET A 561 9.99 -7.16 6.51
N HIS A 562 10.66 -6.35 5.70
CA HIS A 562 12.04 -5.93 5.91
C HIS A 562 12.10 -4.45 6.28
N LEU A 563 12.60 -4.17 7.48
CA LEU A 563 12.69 -2.81 8.03
C LEU A 563 14.11 -2.28 7.87
N THR A 564 14.26 -0.96 7.79
CA THR A 564 15.59 -0.34 7.93
C THR A 564 16.08 -0.48 9.37
N ARG A 565 17.40 -0.55 9.56
CA ARG A 565 17.97 -0.52 10.90
C ARG A 565 17.90 0.93 11.39
N ASP A 566 17.21 1.18 12.48
CA ASP A 566 17.23 2.48 13.13
C ASP A 566 18.66 2.73 13.63
N SER A 567 19.37 3.66 13.00
CA SER A 567 20.73 4.05 13.36
C SER A 567 20.75 5.02 14.54
N SER A 568 19.88 4.80 15.52
CA SER A 568 19.90 5.52 16.78
C SER A 568 20.94 4.85 17.68
N PRO A 569 22.11 5.47 17.94
CA PRO A 569 23.06 4.89 18.88
C PRO A 569 22.38 4.80 20.26
N PRO A 570 22.45 3.66 20.97
CA PRO A 570 22.02 3.62 22.35
C PRO A 570 22.87 4.63 23.12
N ASP A 571 22.21 5.59 23.77
CA ASP A 571 22.73 6.61 24.67
C ASP A 571 24.26 6.59 24.86
N ALA A 572 24.93 7.55 24.20
CA ALA A 572 26.34 7.86 24.45
C ALA A 572 26.52 8.36 25.89
N ALA A 573 26.62 7.43 26.84
CA ALA A 573 27.38 7.63 28.06
C ALA A 573 28.85 7.76 27.64
N THR A 574 29.40 8.93 27.92
CA THR A 574 30.79 9.32 27.75
C THR A 574 31.78 8.23 28.15
N ASP A 575 32.56 7.72 27.20
CA ASP A 575 33.96 7.39 27.48
C ASP A 575 34.81 7.52 26.22
N GLU A 576 35.68 8.52 26.20
CA GLU A 576 36.77 8.65 25.23
C GLU A 576 37.81 7.58 25.55
N SER A 577 37.91 6.51 24.76
CA SER A 577 39.18 5.89 24.31
C SER A 577 39.00 4.44 23.85
N THR A 578 38.74 4.23 22.55
CA THR A 578 39.33 3.08 21.84
C THR A 578 39.50 3.39 20.36
N VAL A 579 40.74 3.21 19.93
CA VAL A 579 41.27 3.30 18.58
C VAL A 579 40.76 2.13 17.73
N ASP A 580 40.44 2.42 16.46
CA ASP A 580 40.30 1.51 15.32
C ASP A 580 39.33 0.33 15.45
N ALA A 581 38.02 0.61 15.43
CA ALA A 581 37.09 -0.29 14.76
C ALA A 581 36.95 0.18 13.30
N VAL A 582 37.58 -0.55 12.38
CA VAL A 582 37.27 -0.46 10.96
C VAL A 582 35.76 -0.67 10.84
N SER A 583 35.02 0.38 10.48
CA SER A 583 33.62 0.26 10.09
C SER A 583 33.56 -0.75 8.95
N GLU A 584 33.01 -1.93 9.21
CA GLU A 584 32.74 -2.87 8.14
C GLU A 584 31.92 -2.13 7.07
N PRO A 585 32.31 -2.18 5.80
CA PRO A 585 31.52 -1.56 4.75
C PRO A 585 30.14 -2.20 4.75
N ASP A 586 29.12 -1.39 4.96
CA ASP A 586 27.70 -1.76 5.14
C ASP A 586 27.05 -2.22 3.82
N TRP A 587 27.78 -3.02 3.03
CA TRP A 587 27.27 -3.67 1.83
C TRP A 587 26.42 -4.87 2.25
N LYS A 588 25.30 -4.60 2.91
CA LYS A 588 24.29 -5.63 3.14
C LYS A 588 23.79 -6.10 1.78
N VAL A 589 24.04 -7.37 1.49
CA VAL A 589 23.47 -8.03 0.31
C VAL A 589 21.96 -8.04 0.51
N PRO A 590 21.16 -7.43 -0.39
CA PRO A 590 19.72 -7.41 -0.28
C PRO A 590 19.14 -8.82 -0.11
N ALA A 591 18.11 -8.98 0.72
CA ALA A 591 17.52 -10.30 0.99
C ALA A 591 16.44 -10.64 -0.07
N PRO A 592 16.39 -11.90 -0.58
CA PRO A 592 15.23 -12.38 -1.33
C PRO A 592 14.06 -12.67 -0.38
N GLN A 593 12.84 -12.35 -0.82
CA GLN A 593 11.60 -12.54 -0.07
C GLN A 593 10.58 -13.36 -0.88
N LEU A 594 10.04 -14.41 -0.27
CA LEU A 594 8.99 -15.26 -0.84
C LEU A 594 7.79 -15.27 0.10
N ALA A 595 6.61 -14.87 -0.39
CA ALA A 595 5.41 -14.75 0.43
C ALA A 595 4.18 -15.44 -0.18
N GLY A 596 3.28 -15.94 0.67
CA GLY A 596 1.94 -16.34 0.25
C GLY A 596 1.09 -15.15 -0.21
N LEU A 597 1.05 -14.06 0.57
CA LEU A 597 0.21 -12.89 0.29
C LEU A 597 1.03 -11.69 -0.19
N GLY A 598 2.06 -11.28 0.55
CA GLY A 598 2.82 -10.10 0.15
C GLY A 598 4.15 -9.89 0.85
N ASN A 599 4.99 -9.10 0.18
CA ASN A 599 6.30 -8.67 0.68
C ASN A 599 6.35 -7.14 0.74
N TYR A 600 6.93 -6.62 1.82
CA TYR A 600 7.29 -5.21 1.96
C TYR A 600 8.77 -5.09 2.36
N SER A 601 9.46 -4.11 1.77
CA SER A 601 10.85 -3.78 2.09
C SER A 601 11.05 -2.26 2.12
N ALA A 602 11.44 -1.72 3.27
CA ALA A 602 11.82 -0.31 3.39
C ALA A 602 13.19 -0.04 2.72
N GLY A 603 14.08 -1.04 2.68
CA GLY A 603 15.37 -0.98 2.00
C GLY A 603 15.40 -1.78 0.69
N ASP A 604 16.59 -2.01 0.17
CA ASP A 604 16.80 -2.80 -1.05
C ASP A 604 16.41 -4.28 -0.85
N SER A 605 15.90 -4.90 -1.91
CA SER A 605 15.62 -6.33 -1.96
C SER A 605 16.32 -7.01 -3.15
N LEU A 606 16.69 -8.29 -3.01
CA LEU A 606 17.28 -9.03 -4.13
C LEU A 606 16.20 -9.48 -5.12
N LEU A 607 15.10 -9.99 -4.58
CA LEU A 607 14.01 -10.66 -5.28
C LEU A 607 12.78 -10.62 -4.38
N GLN A 608 11.61 -10.29 -4.92
CA GLN A 608 10.34 -10.47 -4.20
C GLN A 608 9.38 -11.30 -5.05
N LEU A 609 8.87 -12.41 -4.50
CA LEU A 609 7.82 -13.21 -5.11
C LEU A 609 6.63 -13.33 -4.15
N SER A 610 5.42 -13.06 -4.61
CA SER A 610 4.22 -13.23 -3.78
C SER A 610 2.96 -13.62 -4.55
N GLY A 611 2.00 -14.21 -3.85
CA GLY A 611 0.66 -14.49 -4.39
C GLY A 611 -0.27 -13.26 -4.44
N GLY A 612 0.18 -12.10 -4.01
CA GLY A 612 -0.61 -10.86 -3.98
C GLY A 612 0.23 -9.68 -4.42
N PHE A 613 0.78 -8.94 -3.46
CA PHE A 613 1.51 -7.69 -3.72
C PHE A 613 2.98 -7.76 -3.32
N ASN A 614 3.80 -6.96 -3.98
CA ASN A 614 5.18 -6.71 -3.57
C ASN A 614 5.44 -5.20 -3.59
N MET A 615 6.03 -4.68 -2.52
CA MET A 615 6.37 -3.26 -2.41
C MET A 615 7.80 -3.11 -1.89
N THR A 616 8.53 -2.17 -2.48
CA THR A 616 9.87 -1.77 -2.03
C THR A 616 9.98 -0.25 -2.12
N GLU A 617 10.44 0.42 -1.06
CA GLU A 617 10.65 1.88 -1.08
C GLU A 617 11.94 2.28 -1.81
N SER A 618 12.90 1.36 -1.90
CA SER A 618 14.18 1.53 -2.59
C SER A 618 14.28 0.61 -3.83
N ARG A 619 15.39 -0.14 -3.99
CA ARG A 619 15.70 -0.90 -5.21
C ARG A 619 15.48 -2.40 -5.03
N VAL A 620 14.79 -3.03 -5.98
CA VAL A 620 14.83 -4.47 -6.22
C VAL A 620 15.94 -4.76 -7.23
N SER A 621 16.99 -5.48 -6.85
CA SER A 621 18.16 -5.65 -7.71
C SER A 621 17.99 -6.68 -8.84
N THR A 622 16.98 -7.56 -8.77
CA THR A 622 16.75 -8.61 -9.78
C THR A 622 15.33 -8.62 -10.34
N ILE A 623 14.37 -9.22 -9.62
CA ILE A 623 12.98 -9.45 -10.09
C ILE A 623 11.98 -9.15 -8.97
N GLN A 624 10.85 -8.55 -9.33
CA GLN A 624 9.68 -8.40 -8.48
C GLN A 624 8.50 -9.08 -9.19
N ALA A 625 7.88 -10.10 -8.60
CA ALA A 625 6.74 -10.78 -9.22
C ALA A 625 5.60 -11.07 -8.24
N GLY A 626 4.42 -10.55 -8.55
CA GLY A 626 3.22 -10.62 -7.73
C GLY A 626 2.03 -11.07 -8.56
N ALA A 627 1.09 -11.82 -7.99
CA ALA A 627 -0.12 -12.18 -8.73
C ALA A 627 -1.03 -10.97 -9.01
N LEU A 628 -0.94 -9.90 -8.22
CA LEU A 628 -1.75 -8.70 -8.37
C LEU A 628 -0.90 -7.50 -8.76
N PHE A 629 -0.08 -6.99 -7.83
CA PHE A 629 0.66 -5.73 -8.02
C PHE A 629 2.11 -5.79 -7.58
N ASN A 630 2.94 -5.02 -8.26
CA ASN A 630 4.29 -4.69 -7.83
C ASN A 630 4.46 -3.16 -7.83
N ALA A 631 5.14 -2.64 -6.80
CA ALA A 631 5.54 -1.25 -6.71
C ALA A 631 7.00 -1.15 -6.21
N SER A 632 7.81 -0.33 -6.85
CA SER A 632 9.19 -0.05 -6.42
C SER A 632 9.73 1.27 -6.97
N GLU A 633 10.81 1.81 -6.39
CA GLU A 633 11.57 2.88 -7.05
C GLU A 633 12.29 2.33 -8.29
N TYR A 634 13.05 1.25 -8.11
CA TYR A 634 13.79 0.59 -9.18
C TYR A 634 13.60 -0.93 -9.14
N ALA A 635 13.21 -1.54 -10.26
CA ALA A 635 13.20 -3.00 -10.39
C ALA A 635 13.47 -3.41 -11.84
N PRO A 636 14.61 -4.04 -12.18
CA PRO A 636 14.95 -4.39 -13.56
C PRO A 636 13.87 -5.21 -14.26
N ILE A 637 13.21 -6.11 -13.53
CA ILE A 637 12.14 -6.95 -14.05
C ILE A 637 10.97 -6.92 -13.07
N GLN A 638 9.81 -6.44 -13.52
CA GLN A 638 8.55 -6.52 -12.78
C GLN A 638 7.52 -7.35 -13.54
N LEU A 639 6.92 -8.33 -12.87
CA LEU A 639 5.91 -9.24 -13.43
C LEU A 639 4.67 -9.25 -12.55
N ALA A 640 3.54 -8.75 -13.07
CA ALA A 640 2.30 -8.70 -12.32
C ALA A 640 1.15 -9.36 -13.06
N GLY A 641 0.20 -9.96 -12.33
CA GLY A 641 -1.05 -10.39 -12.94
C GLY A 641 -1.95 -9.21 -13.33
N LEU A 642 -1.91 -8.08 -12.62
CA LEU A 642 -2.75 -6.91 -12.92
C LEU A 642 -1.92 -5.68 -13.28
N GLY A 643 -1.01 -5.22 -12.41
CA GLY A 643 -0.28 -3.99 -12.68
C GLY A 643 1.08 -3.83 -12.03
N ASN A 644 1.94 -3.07 -12.68
CA ASN A 644 3.28 -2.73 -12.23
C ASN A 644 3.43 -1.21 -12.16
N VAL A 645 4.07 -0.72 -11.09
CA VAL A 645 4.43 0.70 -10.93
C VAL A 645 5.91 0.82 -10.60
N ALA A 646 6.62 1.69 -11.31
CA ALA A 646 7.99 2.09 -10.99
C ALA A 646 8.13 3.62 -10.97
N SER A 647 8.83 4.19 -9.99
CA SER A 647 9.01 5.64 -9.93
C SER A 647 10.29 6.16 -10.58
N ASP A 648 11.37 5.38 -10.61
CA ASP A 648 12.63 5.75 -11.30
C ASP A 648 12.82 4.91 -12.56
N GLU A 649 13.15 3.62 -12.45
CA GLU A 649 13.43 2.78 -13.63
C GLU A 649 13.00 1.31 -13.45
N SER A 650 12.43 0.74 -14.51
CA SER A 650 12.28 -0.72 -14.66
C SER A 650 12.65 -1.10 -16.09
N ARG A 651 13.52 -2.09 -16.31
CA ARG A 651 13.98 -2.46 -17.66
C ARG A 651 12.96 -3.31 -18.42
N ILE A 652 12.23 -4.16 -17.72
CA ILE A 652 11.21 -5.05 -18.26
C ILE A 652 10.00 -5.02 -17.33
N GLN A 653 8.86 -4.52 -17.80
CA GLN A 653 7.59 -4.65 -17.10
C GLN A 653 6.61 -5.48 -17.92
N ILE A 654 6.04 -6.50 -17.30
CA ILE A 654 4.98 -7.32 -17.88
C ILE A 654 3.82 -7.38 -16.91
N ALA A 655 2.65 -6.92 -17.33
CA ALA A 655 1.43 -6.95 -16.54
C ALA A 655 0.25 -7.48 -17.35
N GLY A 656 -0.76 -8.02 -16.68
CA GLY A 656 -2.01 -8.38 -17.34
C GLY A 656 -2.77 -7.16 -17.86
N LEU A 657 -2.77 -6.03 -17.15
CA LEU A 657 -3.57 -4.85 -17.52
C LEU A 657 -2.72 -3.61 -17.78
N THR A 658 -1.89 -3.20 -16.82
CA THR A 658 -1.23 -1.89 -16.87
C THR A 658 0.22 -1.91 -16.40
N ASN A 659 1.10 -1.16 -17.07
CA ASN A 659 2.41 -0.84 -16.55
C ASN A 659 2.60 0.68 -16.56
N LEU A 660 3.09 1.22 -15.44
CA LEU A 660 3.30 2.64 -15.25
C LEU A 660 4.73 2.90 -14.79
N VAL A 661 5.40 3.86 -15.45
CA VAL A 661 6.62 4.49 -14.97
C VAL A 661 6.31 5.96 -14.73
N THR A 662 6.26 6.40 -13.48
CA THR A 662 5.94 7.78 -13.11
C THR A 662 6.48 8.14 -11.72
N ALA A 663 7.00 9.35 -11.56
CA ALA A 663 7.45 9.84 -10.26
C ALA A 663 6.28 10.08 -9.28
N ASP A 664 5.06 10.32 -9.80
CA ASP A 664 3.85 10.52 -9.00
C ASP A 664 2.59 10.08 -9.78
N LEU A 665 1.70 9.30 -9.16
CA LEU A 665 0.43 8.86 -9.77
C LEU A 665 -0.67 9.93 -9.69
N ARG A 666 -0.57 10.88 -8.75
CA ARG A 666 -1.55 11.97 -8.56
C ARG A 666 -1.37 13.12 -9.55
N HIS A 667 -0.15 13.34 -10.04
CA HIS A 667 0.22 14.54 -10.82
C HIS A 667 0.77 14.24 -12.24
N ALA A 668 0.59 13.04 -12.81
CA ALA A 668 1.26 12.67 -14.06
C ALA A 668 0.35 12.66 -15.30
N PRO A 669 0.85 13.28 -16.38
CA PRO A 669 1.33 12.45 -17.50
C PRO A 669 2.83 12.59 -17.83
N LEU A 670 3.58 13.50 -17.20
CA LEU A 670 4.93 13.91 -17.65
C LEU A 670 5.96 14.21 -16.53
N SER A 671 6.04 13.37 -15.48
CA SER A 671 7.11 13.48 -14.47
C SER A 671 8.18 12.38 -14.65
N ARG A 672 9.45 12.78 -14.54
CA ARG A 672 10.65 12.05 -15.00
C ARG A 672 10.86 10.69 -14.32
N GLY A 673 10.89 9.64 -15.13
CA GLY A 673 11.47 8.32 -14.81
C GLY A 673 12.25 7.81 -16.02
N ARG A 674 13.34 7.06 -15.82
CA ARG A 674 14.15 6.46 -16.89
C ARG A 674 13.62 5.08 -17.30
N ASP A 675 13.96 4.68 -18.51
CA ASP A 675 12.97 3.96 -19.31
C ASP A 675 13.19 2.46 -19.52
N PRO A 676 12.10 1.68 -19.57
CA PRO A 676 12.15 0.27 -19.88
C PRO A 676 12.72 -0.01 -21.25
N TRP A 677 13.42 -1.12 -21.40
CA TRP A 677 13.63 -1.69 -22.72
C TRP A 677 12.33 -2.32 -23.23
N ILE A 678 11.55 -2.97 -22.36
CA ILE A 678 10.35 -3.69 -22.75
C ILE A 678 9.20 -3.39 -21.77
N GLN A 679 8.06 -2.96 -22.29
CA GLN A 679 6.82 -2.80 -21.54
C GLN A 679 5.69 -3.55 -22.26
N LEU A 680 5.13 -4.58 -21.61
CA LEU A 680 4.07 -5.42 -22.18
C LEU A 680 2.86 -5.43 -21.25
N ALA A 681 1.72 -5.00 -21.75
CA ALA A 681 0.44 -5.08 -21.06
C ALA A 681 -0.66 -5.45 -22.04
N ALA A 682 -1.79 -5.99 -21.58
CA ALA A 682 -2.93 -6.16 -22.49
C ALA A 682 -3.57 -4.80 -22.84
N PHE A 683 -3.56 -3.84 -21.90
CA PHE A 683 -4.40 -2.67 -22.00
C PHE A 683 -3.62 -1.36 -22.08
N TYR A 684 -2.78 -1.02 -21.10
CA TYR A 684 -2.09 0.28 -21.08
C TYR A 684 -0.63 0.23 -20.64
N ASN A 685 0.18 1.08 -21.27
CA ASN A 685 1.57 1.32 -20.92
C ASN A 685 1.87 2.83 -20.95
N LEU A 686 2.54 3.33 -19.90
CA LEU A 686 3.06 4.71 -19.82
C LEU A 686 4.56 4.71 -19.45
N SER A 687 5.35 5.48 -20.22
CA SER A 687 6.80 5.66 -19.99
C SER A 687 7.39 6.89 -20.74
N GLU A 688 8.70 7.16 -20.62
CA GLU A 688 9.40 8.28 -21.28
C GLU A 688 10.29 7.84 -22.47
N ASN A 689 10.99 6.70 -22.48
CA ASN A 689 11.84 6.22 -23.57
C ASN A 689 11.94 4.68 -23.72
N THR A 690 10.91 4.00 -24.21
CA THR A 690 10.89 2.54 -24.30
C THR A 690 11.49 1.98 -25.60
N TRP A 691 12.21 0.85 -25.57
CA TRP A 691 12.60 0.17 -26.84
C TRP A 691 11.41 -0.53 -27.50
N LEU A 692 10.68 -1.33 -26.75
CA LEU A 692 9.49 -2.05 -27.20
C LEU A 692 8.34 -1.79 -26.23
N GLN A 693 7.28 -1.17 -26.71
CA GLN A 693 6.06 -0.96 -25.93
C GLN A 693 4.90 -1.65 -26.66
N ALA A 694 4.19 -2.54 -25.97
CA ALA A 694 3.03 -3.21 -26.54
C ALA A 694 1.87 -3.31 -25.55
N ALA A 695 0.74 -2.73 -25.95
CA ALA A 695 -0.55 -2.73 -25.27
C ALA A 695 -1.62 -2.26 -26.25
N ALA A 696 -2.91 -2.35 -25.88
CA ALA A 696 -3.95 -1.66 -26.65
C ALA A 696 -3.63 -0.17 -26.80
N PHE A 697 -3.04 0.42 -25.76
CA PHE A 697 -2.79 1.83 -25.63
C PHE A 697 -1.39 2.10 -25.08
N ASN A 698 -0.57 2.80 -25.86
CA ASN A 698 0.82 3.08 -25.53
C ASN A 698 1.07 4.59 -25.53
N MET A 699 1.56 5.13 -24.43
CA MET A 699 1.95 6.54 -24.30
C MET A 699 3.42 6.66 -23.91
N GLU A 700 4.16 7.43 -24.71
CA GLU A 700 5.59 7.68 -24.54
C GLU A 700 5.92 9.18 -24.58
N GLY A 701 6.47 9.72 -23.50
CA GLY A 701 6.85 11.13 -23.40
C GLY A 701 8.10 11.54 -24.22
N GLY A 702 8.95 10.59 -24.58
CA GLY A 702 10.26 10.81 -25.22
C GLY A 702 10.46 9.89 -26.43
N ARG A 703 11.39 8.93 -26.38
CA ARG A 703 11.81 8.11 -27.53
C ARG A 703 11.38 6.67 -27.46
N ASN A 704 10.64 6.23 -28.47
CA ASN A 704 10.30 4.83 -28.67
C ASN A 704 10.95 4.21 -29.93
N TYR A 705 11.42 2.97 -29.86
CA TYR A 705 11.91 2.25 -31.06
C TYR A 705 10.81 1.48 -31.80
N LEU A 706 9.97 0.71 -31.08
CA LEU A 706 8.84 -0.02 -31.64
C LEU A 706 7.63 0.03 -30.70
N GLN A 707 6.53 0.65 -31.15
CA GLN A 707 5.22 0.56 -30.47
C GLN A 707 4.27 -0.34 -31.26
N LEU A 708 3.59 -1.24 -30.55
CA LEU A 708 2.57 -2.14 -31.09
C LEU A 708 1.27 -1.95 -30.31
N GLY A 709 0.17 -1.59 -30.97
CA GLY A 709 -1.08 -1.38 -30.26
C GLY A 709 -2.28 -1.06 -31.13
N ALA A 710 -3.36 -0.59 -30.50
CA ALA A 710 -4.50 0.01 -31.19
C ALA A 710 -4.30 1.52 -31.36
N LEU A 711 -3.72 2.19 -30.34
CA LEU A 711 -3.27 3.56 -30.40
C LEU A 711 -1.87 3.69 -29.81
N ASN A 712 -1.00 4.39 -30.55
CA ASN A 712 0.37 4.67 -30.16
C ASN A 712 0.62 6.19 -30.15
N TYR A 713 1.11 6.71 -29.03
CA TYR A 713 1.61 8.08 -28.90
C TYR A 713 3.08 8.04 -28.48
N ALA A 714 3.93 8.83 -29.16
CA ALA A 714 5.32 9.01 -28.78
C ALA A 714 5.87 10.39 -29.21
N ALA A 715 6.67 11.06 -28.38
CA ALA A 715 7.33 12.28 -28.83
C ALA A 715 8.27 12.01 -30.03
N HIS A 716 9.01 10.90 -29.99
CA HIS A 716 9.82 10.39 -31.09
C HIS A 716 9.60 8.88 -31.24
N ALA A 717 9.34 8.39 -32.46
CA ALA A 717 9.25 6.95 -32.71
C ALA A 717 10.09 6.52 -33.92
N SER A 718 10.75 5.36 -33.83
CA SER A 718 11.43 4.74 -35.00
C SER A 718 10.48 3.86 -35.82
N ALA A 719 9.57 3.14 -35.15
CA ALA A 719 8.52 2.36 -35.79
C ALA A 719 7.26 2.34 -34.91
N GLN A 720 6.09 2.55 -35.50
CA GLN A 720 4.81 2.36 -34.82
C GLN A 720 3.87 1.54 -35.70
N LEU A 721 3.25 0.52 -35.10
CA LEU A 721 2.21 -0.29 -35.74
C LEU A 721 0.96 -0.24 -34.87
N ALA A 722 -0.03 0.51 -35.31
CA ALA A 722 -1.34 0.60 -34.66
C ALA A 722 -2.41 1.07 -35.64
N ALA A 723 -3.68 1.01 -35.24
CA ALA A 723 -4.75 1.63 -36.03
C ALA A 723 -4.51 3.15 -36.13
N ILE A 724 -4.06 3.76 -35.04
CA ILE A 724 -3.77 5.19 -34.92
C ILE A 724 -2.36 5.36 -34.34
N ASN A 725 -1.49 6.09 -35.06
CA ASN A 725 -0.15 6.45 -34.60
C ASN A 725 -0.03 7.98 -34.58
N ILE A 726 0.40 8.51 -33.44
CA ILE A 726 0.65 9.94 -33.23
C ILE A 726 2.11 10.12 -32.80
N SER A 727 2.80 11.07 -33.43
CA SER A 727 4.14 11.45 -33.03
C SER A 727 4.42 12.95 -33.15
N LEU A 728 5.19 13.53 -32.22
CA LEU A 728 5.56 14.95 -32.28
C LEU A 728 6.72 15.22 -33.25
N GLN A 729 7.75 14.38 -33.23
CA GLN A 729 9.00 14.59 -33.97
C GLN A 729 9.58 13.26 -34.49
N SER A 730 8.76 12.48 -35.21
CA SER A 730 9.19 11.17 -35.74
C SER A 730 9.94 11.30 -37.07
N GLN A 731 11.08 10.60 -37.18
CA GLN A 731 11.76 10.29 -38.46
C GLN A 731 11.55 8.82 -38.87
N GLY A 732 10.72 8.08 -38.12
CA GLY A 732 10.50 6.65 -38.27
C GLY A 732 9.38 6.25 -39.23
N VAL A 733 9.06 4.96 -39.24
CA VAL A 733 8.00 4.37 -40.07
C VAL A 733 6.72 4.14 -39.25
N GLN A 734 5.62 4.74 -39.67
CA GLN A 734 4.31 4.53 -39.07
C GLN A 734 3.44 3.69 -40.02
N PHE A 735 2.91 2.57 -39.51
CA PHE A 735 1.96 1.73 -40.20
C PHE A 735 0.63 1.73 -39.43
N GLY A 736 -0.40 2.27 -40.06
CA GLY A 736 -1.73 2.40 -39.46
C GLY A 736 -2.73 3.04 -40.41
N PHE A 737 -4.00 3.02 -40.02
CA PHE A 737 -5.06 3.71 -40.76
C PHE A 737 -4.91 5.22 -40.65
N VAL A 738 -4.45 5.70 -39.49
CA VAL A 738 -4.23 7.11 -39.19
C VAL A 738 -2.80 7.26 -38.68
N ASN A 739 -2.00 8.10 -39.35
CA ASN A 739 -0.63 8.39 -38.96
C ASN A 739 -0.46 9.91 -38.93
N VAL A 740 -0.25 10.47 -37.73
CA VAL A 740 -0.11 11.90 -37.50
C VAL A 740 1.32 12.16 -37.04
N ASN A 741 2.02 13.00 -37.79
CA ASN A 741 3.33 13.52 -37.39
C ASN A 741 3.23 15.04 -37.31
N LEU A 742 3.24 15.58 -36.09
CA LEU A 742 2.96 17.00 -35.85
C LEU A 742 4.14 17.90 -36.22
N GLY A 743 5.35 17.35 -36.35
CA GLY A 743 6.56 18.09 -36.67
C GLY A 743 6.97 19.06 -35.54
N ALA A 744 8.27 19.24 -35.33
CA ALA A 744 8.75 20.31 -34.45
C ALA A 744 8.36 21.66 -35.04
N HIS A 745 7.47 22.39 -34.36
CA HIS A 745 7.28 23.81 -34.60
C HIS A 745 7.69 24.57 -33.34
N ASP A 746 8.82 25.28 -33.46
CA ASP A 746 9.05 26.55 -32.76
C ASP A 746 7.96 27.58 -33.11
#